data_AF-A0A7G8H0Q8-F1
#
_entry.id   AF-A0A7G8H0Q8-F1
#
_cell.length_a   1.000
_cell.length_b   1.000
_cell.length_c   1.000
_cell.angle_alpha   90.00
_cell.angle_beta   90.00
_cell.angle_gamma   90.00
#
_symmetry.space_group_name_H-M   'P 1'
#
loop_
_entity.id
_entity.type
_entity.pdbx_description
1 polymer ?
#
loop_
_entity_poly.entity_id
_entity_poly.type
_entity_poly.pdbx_seq_one_letter_code
_entity_poly.pdbx_strand_id
1 'polypeptide(L)'
;MFDGLKPSEITAAQMVDRARVSGAELTLENLKGILDTHRLREGAMSLRDWRLLLALQLGDVALKAREAFALLDQDGDGLVELNALKRLIQLFEVSTQTSDAIAIEIARDGSESFDLQHLLDYLPEQFESHPRAFVGAHRSVDAHAATKKAASHGNGTAKHKSHILKGTSPLQMQIGWFRLMQGAAYRSFRESYSANSETHLRAYDLPYTISDFVRFVNAAVDLYLALGIVEDGAEEPFESLRTSVNRAEVALRDRMANWDSIPHTEAMLEAEGRLEEELQELDHHHQIVVVVIEVLLTAALHGHHPDQVTHEDLQSHELNRLRQLDDHREVTAALDHDKPATSRPYHDTWQRVIVDADDERYAGSIMPTAYWYDEFMPLLLRASSVLSPKDISAWDDADDDDLNSWFAERHAAGEFDLYGHATEEVFQSRPLTVKKELKRAWELTRHYLNGVQKRREREEFGRESGFLCQYVAFLDLHVGRHDVEASEMRVSFPYYIGPATWRFMHTSAELIAAQPAEEQRASVDVFKAFFSALATMYPCPYCRFHLNRYVVRNREVSMYPIEYLLLGSDQASSNLEVSLQDKLDKVIDGNSLRLFLWKLHNTVSSSIARSEDWYHQDSGAYYTSRYWPSLDSELERAHTLGIDLIQRDRVQRIYGVVKSAAHLSVLRDELQVSLHADDMQQQEVIRTKAVGAIGAVEDAVLQSRFLHENYRYNPDLQLEPPHFSPAEEVLARSGQFTED
;
A
#
# COMPACT_ATOMS: atom_id res chain seq x y z
N MET A 1 -38.42 1.48 20.64
CA MET A 1 -39.28 2.48 21.31
C MET A 1 -40.55 2.80 20.52
N PHE A 2 -40.49 2.97 19.19
CA PHE A 2 -41.58 3.58 18.41
C PHE A 2 -42.70 2.64 17.93
N ASP A 3 -42.61 1.36 18.25
CA ASP A 3 -43.44 0.31 17.67
C ASP A 3 -44.95 0.48 17.97
N GLY A 4 -45.78 0.31 16.94
CA GLY A 4 -47.24 0.40 17.01
C GLY A 4 -47.82 1.83 17.10
N LEU A 5 -47.03 2.88 16.90
CA LEU A 5 -47.49 4.28 16.96
C LEU A 5 -47.87 4.82 15.58
N LYS A 6 -48.88 5.71 15.53
CA LYS A 6 -49.15 6.56 14.35
C LYS A 6 -48.53 7.94 14.57
N PRO A 7 -47.86 8.56 13.57
CA PRO A 7 -47.17 9.85 13.75
C PRO A 7 -48.07 10.95 14.34
N SER A 8 -49.32 11.06 13.89
CA SER A 8 -50.31 12.06 14.33
C SER A 8 -50.88 11.83 15.74
N GLU A 9 -50.47 10.79 16.45
CA GLU A 9 -51.01 10.38 17.76
C GLU A 9 -49.93 10.34 18.87
N ILE A 10 -48.71 10.81 18.59
CA ILE A 10 -47.58 10.82 19.53
C ILE A 10 -47.60 12.09 20.39
N THR A 11 -47.65 11.91 21.71
CA THR A 11 -47.56 12.96 22.73
C THR A 11 -46.31 12.79 23.59
N ALA A 12 -45.86 13.89 24.20
CA ALA A 12 -44.69 13.90 25.08
C ALA A 12 -44.84 12.92 26.27
N ALA A 13 -46.06 12.72 26.79
CA ALA A 13 -46.34 11.79 27.89
C ALA A 13 -46.07 10.33 27.49
N GLN A 14 -46.55 9.90 26.32
CA GLN A 14 -46.32 8.54 25.82
C GLN A 14 -44.85 8.27 25.52
N MET A 15 -44.10 9.29 25.08
CA MET A 15 -42.65 9.19 24.83
C MET A 15 -41.87 9.08 26.14
N VAL A 16 -42.20 9.88 27.15
CA VAL A 16 -41.61 9.79 28.50
C VAL A 16 -41.85 8.43 29.15
N ASP A 17 -43.07 7.89 29.08
CA ASP A 17 -43.35 6.59 29.68
C ASP A 17 -42.65 5.44 28.91
N ARG A 18 -42.55 5.52 27.57
CA ARG A 18 -41.79 4.55 26.77
C ARG A 18 -40.27 4.67 26.97
N ALA A 19 -39.73 5.87 27.14
CA ALA A 19 -38.33 6.10 27.47
C ALA A 19 -37.98 5.55 28.87
N ARG A 20 -38.83 5.80 29.88
CA ARG A 20 -38.66 5.25 31.24
C ARG A 20 -38.75 3.72 31.27
N VAL A 21 -39.68 3.12 30.51
CA VAL A 21 -39.75 1.65 30.32
C VAL A 21 -38.50 1.09 29.63
N SER A 22 -37.78 1.92 28.87
CA SER A 22 -36.51 1.58 28.23
C SER A 22 -35.26 1.93 29.07
N GLY A 23 -35.44 2.38 30.33
CA GLY A 23 -34.36 2.67 31.27
C GLY A 23 -33.87 4.13 31.33
N ALA A 24 -34.43 5.05 30.54
CA ALA A 24 -33.96 6.44 30.47
C ALA A 24 -34.68 7.38 31.47
N GLU A 25 -33.91 8.24 32.16
CA GLU A 25 -34.42 9.22 33.14
C GLU A 25 -35.01 10.49 32.51
N LEU A 26 -35.99 10.35 31.61
CA LEU A 26 -36.71 11.49 31.03
C LEU A 26 -37.96 11.84 31.86
N THR A 27 -38.17 13.15 32.08
CA THR A 27 -39.40 13.68 32.72
C THR A 27 -40.29 14.39 31.69
N LEU A 28 -41.59 14.47 31.99
CA LEU A 28 -42.56 15.17 31.14
C LEU A 28 -42.40 16.69 31.16
N GLU A 29 -41.83 17.23 32.23
CA GLU A 29 -41.48 18.65 32.35
C GLU A 29 -40.26 18.98 31.48
N ASN A 30 -39.19 18.17 31.56
CA ASN A 30 -38.00 18.31 30.74
C ASN A 30 -38.34 18.20 29.25
N LEU A 31 -39.04 17.13 28.83
CA LEU A 31 -39.37 16.93 27.40
C LEU A 31 -40.24 18.06 26.83
N LYS A 32 -41.17 18.62 27.61
CA LYS A 32 -41.95 19.78 27.16
C LYS A 32 -41.11 21.05 27.09
N GLY A 33 -40.22 21.29 28.07
CA GLY A 33 -39.26 22.39 28.01
C GLY A 33 -38.34 22.31 26.79
N ILE A 34 -37.91 21.11 26.41
CA ILE A 34 -37.11 20.89 25.19
C ILE A 34 -37.95 21.16 23.93
N LEU A 35 -39.18 20.64 23.85
CA LEU A 35 -40.10 20.92 22.73
C LEU A 35 -40.34 22.42 22.55
N ASP A 36 -40.62 23.15 23.63
CA ASP A 36 -40.79 24.61 23.61
C ASP A 36 -39.50 25.35 23.21
N THR A 37 -38.33 24.86 23.66
CA THR A 37 -37.00 25.41 23.31
C THR A 37 -36.73 25.29 21.81
N HIS A 38 -37.00 24.11 21.22
CA HIS A 38 -36.92 23.89 19.77
C HIS A 38 -38.16 24.41 19.00
N ARG A 39 -39.12 25.06 19.68
CA ARG A 39 -40.39 25.59 19.11
C ARG A 39 -41.27 24.55 18.41
N LEU A 40 -41.07 23.27 18.73
CA LEU A 40 -41.78 22.12 18.17
C LEU A 40 -43.20 22.05 18.75
N ARG A 41 -44.12 21.39 18.05
CA ARG A 41 -45.53 21.25 18.50
C ARG A 41 -45.96 19.79 18.48
N GLU A 42 -46.48 19.32 19.62
CA GLU A 42 -47.11 18.01 19.73
C GLU A 42 -48.23 17.87 18.69
N GLY A 43 -48.23 16.76 17.94
CA GLY A 43 -49.15 16.51 16.83
C GLY A 43 -48.78 17.16 15.48
N ALA A 44 -47.77 18.03 15.40
CA ALA A 44 -47.21 18.53 14.14
C ALA A 44 -45.90 17.83 13.73
N MET A 45 -45.18 17.24 14.70
CA MET A 45 -43.94 16.49 14.48
C MET A 45 -44.15 15.18 13.74
N SER A 46 -43.23 14.85 12.82
CA SER A 46 -43.12 13.55 12.18
C SER A 46 -42.45 12.51 13.08
N LEU A 47 -42.46 11.24 12.67
CA LEU A 47 -41.75 10.17 13.36
C LEU A 47 -40.22 10.33 13.28
N ARG A 48 -39.70 10.98 12.23
CA ARG A 48 -38.27 11.33 12.09
C ARG A 48 -37.88 12.37 13.15
N ASP A 49 -38.70 13.41 13.31
CA ASP A 49 -38.51 14.50 14.26
C ASP A 49 -38.48 13.95 15.70
N TRP A 50 -39.37 13.02 16.03
CA TRP A 50 -39.35 12.33 17.33
C TRP A 50 -38.12 11.41 17.51
N ARG A 51 -37.60 10.78 16.46
CA ARG A 51 -36.33 10.02 16.53
C ARG A 51 -35.14 10.95 16.77
N LEU A 52 -34.99 11.99 15.94
CA LEU A 52 -33.92 12.99 16.06
C LEU A 52 -33.93 13.66 17.44
N LEU A 53 -35.11 14.06 17.94
CA LEU A 53 -35.28 14.63 19.27
C LEU A 53 -34.84 13.67 20.38
N LEU A 54 -35.22 12.38 20.33
CA LEU A 54 -34.79 11.42 21.36
C LEU A 54 -33.31 11.02 21.21
N ALA A 55 -32.74 11.00 20.00
CA ALA A 55 -31.32 10.76 19.79
C ALA A 55 -30.45 11.90 20.31
N LEU A 56 -30.87 13.16 20.09
CA LEU A 56 -30.21 14.34 20.67
C LEU A 56 -30.25 14.35 22.21
N GLN A 57 -31.37 13.95 22.80
CA GLN A 57 -31.63 14.13 24.24
C GLN A 57 -31.31 12.91 25.11
N LEU A 58 -31.25 11.71 24.53
CA LEU A 58 -31.04 10.43 25.25
C LEU A 58 -30.09 9.47 24.51
N GLY A 59 -29.58 9.82 23.33
CA GLY A 59 -28.68 8.97 22.56
C GLY A 59 -27.22 9.16 22.95
N ASP A 60 -26.49 8.04 23.00
CA ASP A 60 -25.04 8.06 22.97
C ASP A 60 -24.50 8.56 21.60
N VAL A 61 -23.19 8.74 21.51
CA VAL A 61 -22.51 9.19 20.29
C VAL A 61 -22.80 8.25 19.11
N ALA A 62 -22.89 6.94 19.35
CA ALA A 62 -23.17 5.95 18.30
C ALA A 62 -24.61 6.05 17.75
N LEU A 63 -25.61 6.30 18.59
CA LEU A 63 -26.99 6.53 18.14
C LEU A 63 -27.12 7.86 17.42
N LYS A 64 -26.45 8.92 17.91
CA LYS A 64 -26.37 10.22 17.25
C LYS A 64 -25.72 10.07 15.85
N ALA A 65 -24.62 9.34 15.73
CA ALA A 65 -23.97 9.04 14.46
C ALA A 65 -24.85 8.24 13.49
N ARG A 66 -25.57 7.21 13.98
CA ARG A 66 -26.50 6.41 13.15
C ARG A 66 -27.64 7.23 12.57
N GLU A 67 -28.25 8.12 13.36
CA GLU A 67 -29.29 9.02 12.85
C GLU A 67 -28.70 10.07 11.89
N ALA A 68 -27.50 10.61 12.18
CA ALA A 68 -26.83 11.60 11.34
C ALA A 68 -26.38 11.04 9.98
N PHE A 69 -25.86 9.81 9.94
CA PHE A 69 -25.55 9.11 8.70
C PHE A 69 -26.81 9.00 7.81
N ALA A 70 -27.95 8.62 8.40
CA ALA A 70 -29.25 8.57 7.71
C ALA A 70 -29.91 9.96 7.44
N LEU A 71 -29.15 11.05 7.62
CA LEU A 71 -29.43 12.36 7.03
C LEU A 71 -28.55 12.61 5.79
N LEU A 72 -27.29 12.14 5.81
CA LEU A 72 -26.29 12.34 4.77
C LEU A 72 -26.43 11.36 3.59
N ASP A 73 -26.79 10.11 3.88
CA ASP A 73 -27.22 9.09 2.92
C ASP A 73 -28.65 9.44 2.45
N GLN A 74 -28.75 10.13 1.31
CA GLN A 74 -30.00 10.75 0.84
C GLN A 74 -30.75 9.92 -0.20
N ASP A 75 -30.04 9.13 -0.99
CA ASP A 75 -30.56 8.15 -1.94
C ASP A 75 -30.73 6.74 -1.33
N GLY A 76 -30.09 6.45 -0.20
CA GLY A 76 -30.26 5.21 0.55
C GLY A 76 -29.40 4.07 0.03
N ASP A 77 -28.25 4.37 -0.58
CA ASP A 77 -27.31 3.36 -1.10
C ASP A 77 -26.36 2.80 -0.03
N GLY A 78 -26.25 3.50 1.12
CA GLY A 78 -25.41 3.14 2.25
C GLY A 78 -24.02 3.80 2.27
N LEU A 79 -23.76 4.76 1.39
CA LEU A 79 -22.51 5.53 1.29
C LEU A 79 -22.77 7.03 1.45
N VAL A 80 -21.74 7.76 1.89
CA VAL A 80 -21.76 9.23 1.99
C VAL A 80 -20.48 9.80 1.41
N GLU A 81 -20.63 10.68 0.42
CA GLU A 81 -19.54 11.49 -0.14
C GLU A 81 -18.78 12.29 0.94
N LEU A 82 -17.46 12.13 1.03
CA LEU A 82 -16.63 12.89 1.99
C LEU A 82 -16.78 14.40 1.79
N ASN A 83 -17.04 14.85 0.56
CA ASN A 83 -17.29 16.25 0.26
C ASN A 83 -18.51 16.85 0.99
N ALA A 84 -19.54 16.03 1.29
CA ALA A 84 -20.68 16.46 2.09
C ALA A 84 -20.29 16.69 3.55
N LEU A 85 -19.49 15.77 4.13
CA LEU A 85 -18.99 15.90 5.51
C LEU A 85 -17.97 17.03 5.65
N LYS A 86 -17.00 17.14 4.72
CA LYS A 86 -16.01 18.23 4.65
C LYS A 86 -16.68 19.60 4.64
N ARG A 87 -17.73 19.78 3.82
CA ARG A 87 -18.51 21.02 3.80
C ARG A 87 -19.09 21.32 5.18
N LEU A 88 -19.73 20.35 5.85
CA LEU A 88 -20.33 20.56 7.16
C LEU A 88 -19.28 20.90 8.23
N ILE A 89 -18.11 20.25 8.21
CA ILE A 89 -16.97 20.61 9.06
C ILE A 89 -16.52 22.06 8.82
N GLN A 90 -16.40 22.48 7.56
CA GLN A 90 -15.95 23.84 7.19
C GLN A 90 -16.94 24.94 7.60
N LEU A 91 -18.23 24.63 7.86
CA LEU A 91 -19.18 25.61 8.42
C LEU A 91 -18.81 26.05 9.85
N PHE A 92 -17.97 25.29 10.57
CA PHE A 92 -17.46 25.63 11.90
C PHE A 92 -16.16 26.45 11.86
N GLU A 93 -15.82 27.03 10.70
CA GLU A 93 -14.56 27.76 10.46
C GLU A 93 -13.29 26.90 10.69
N VAL A 94 -13.46 25.56 10.66
CA VAL A 94 -12.37 24.58 10.66
C VAL A 94 -11.62 24.68 9.33
N SER A 95 -10.28 24.63 9.39
CA SER A 95 -9.45 24.81 8.19
C SER A 95 -9.71 23.71 7.15
N THR A 96 -9.52 24.03 5.87
CA THR A 96 -9.66 23.03 4.79
C THR A 96 -8.74 21.83 5.03
N GLN A 97 -7.50 22.07 5.47
CA GLN A 97 -6.52 21.03 5.82
C GLN A 97 -7.02 20.11 6.95
N THR A 98 -7.58 20.67 8.02
CA THR A 98 -8.16 19.91 9.14
C THR A 98 -9.39 19.12 8.68
N SER A 99 -10.26 19.71 7.84
CA SER A 99 -11.41 18.99 7.28
C SER A 99 -11.02 17.89 6.29
N ASP A 100 -9.90 18.06 5.58
CA ASP A 100 -9.33 17.03 4.70
C ASP A 100 -8.71 15.89 5.52
N ALA A 101 -8.03 16.19 6.63
CA ALA A 101 -7.49 15.18 7.56
C ALA A 101 -8.60 14.32 8.18
N ILE A 102 -9.60 14.94 8.83
CA ILE A 102 -10.77 14.26 9.41
C ILE A 102 -11.45 13.32 8.40
N ALA A 103 -11.65 13.79 7.17
CA ALA A 103 -12.28 13.01 6.12
C ALA A 103 -11.43 11.81 5.67
N ILE A 104 -10.10 11.97 5.60
CA ILE A 104 -9.15 10.90 5.27
C ILE A 104 -9.09 9.86 6.40
N GLU A 105 -9.15 10.30 7.66
CA GLU A 105 -9.19 9.41 8.83
C GLU A 105 -10.46 8.56 8.86
N ILE A 106 -11.64 9.18 8.71
CA ILE A 106 -12.94 8.48 8.69
C ILE A 106 -12.99 7.44 7.58
N ALA A 107 -12.51 7.76 6.38
CA ALA A 107 -12.58 6.86 5.23
C ALA A 107 -11.79 5.56 5.46
N ARG A 108 -10.73 5.58 6.28
CA ARG A 108 -9.73 4.51 6.56
C ARG A 108 -9.05 3.87 5.33
N ASP A 109 -9.73 3.56 4.23
CA ASP A 109 -9.16 2.93 3.02
C ASP A 109 -8.75 3.92 1.92
N GLY A 110 -9.05 5.21 2.13
CA GLY A 110 -8.72 6.29 1.20
C GLY A 110 -9.66 6.41 0.00
N SER A 111 -10.88 5.87 0.06
CA SER A 111 -11.97 6.18 -0.88
C SER A 111 -12.46 7.63 -0.75
N GLU A 112 -13.31 8.09 -1.69
CA GLU A 112 -13.91 9.45 -1.66
C GLU A 112 -15.26 9.50 -0.90
N SER A 113 -15.71 8.37 -0.36
CA SER A 113 -16.95 8.21 0.41
C SER A 113 -16.71 7.38 1.68
N PHE A 114 -17.72 7.26 2.55
CA PHE A 114 -17.67 6.41 3.76
C PHE A 114 -19.04 5.77 4.04
N ASP A 115 -19.05 4.62 4.70
CA ASP A 115 -20.29 3.98 5.18
C ASP A 115 -20.55 4.23 6.68
N LEU A 116 -21.66 3.71 7.19
CA LEU A 116 -22.05 3.88 8.60
C LEU A 116 -21.06 3.23 9.59
N GLN A 117 -20.39 2.15 9.21
CA GLN A 117 -19.42 1.49 10.10
C GLN A 117 -18.15 2.32 10.22
N HIS A 118 -17.65 2.89 9.11
CA HIS A 118 -16.52 3.82 9.11
C HIS A 118 -16.75 5.02 10.07
N LEU A 119 -17.95 5.61 10.04
CA LEU A 119 -18.31 6.70 10.96
C LEU A 119 -18.37 6.26 12.43
N LEU A 120 -18.73 5.00 12.70
CA LEU A 120 -18.84 4.47 14.07
C LEU A 120 -17.48 4.06 14.64
N ASP A 121 -16.63 3.42 13.84
CA ASP A 121 -15.26 3.02 14.23
C ASP A 121 -14.39 4.25 14.56
N TYR A 122 -14.71 5.41 13.97
CA TYR A 122 -14.04 6.69 14.22
C TYR A 122 -14.46 7.42 15.51
N LEU A 123 -15.52 6.96 16.22
CA LEU A 123 -16.12 7.75 17.31
C LEU A 123 -15.83 7.15 18.70
N PRO A 124 -15.27 7.94 19.66
CA PRO A 124 -14.86 7.42 20.96
C PRO A 124 -16.04 7.05 21.86
N GLU A 125 -15.99 5.86 22.47
CA GLU A 125 -17.14 5.23 23.14
C GLU A 125 -17.74 5.97 24.36
N GLN A 126 -17.08 6.99 24.95
CA GLN A 126 -17.46 7.57 26.26
C GLN A 126 -17.43 9.11 26.36
N PHE A 127 -17.64 9.82 25.24
CA PHE A 127 -17.43 11.28 25.14
C PHE A 127 -18.18 12.16 26.16
N GLU A 128 -19.39 11.80 26.60
CA GLU A 128 -20.22 12.66 27.48
C GLU A 128 -19.65 12.84 28.91
N SER A 129 -18.61 12.08 29.26
CA SER A 129 -17.87 12.23 30.52
C SER A 129 -16.73 13.27 30.47
N HIS A 130 -16.40 13.80 29.29
CA HIS A 130 -15.20 14.59 29.05
C HIS A 130 -15.27 16.00 29.68
N PRO A 131 -14.22 16.47 30.40
CA PRO A 131 -14.27 17.68 31.25
C PRO A 131 -14.31 19.04 30.51
N ARG A 132 -14.81 19.10 29.26
CA ARG A 132 -14.80 20.30 28.39
C ARG A 132 -16.13 20.63 27.66
N ALA A 133 -17.27 20.04 28.02
CA ALA A 133 -18.58 20.31 27.38
C ALA A 133 -19.22 21.67 27.80
N PHE A 134 -19.85 22.44 26.86
CA PHE A 134 -20.27 23.85 27.11
C PHE A 134 -21.41 24.48 26.21
N VAL A 135 -21.97 25.68 26.54
CA VAL A 135 -23.29 26.26 26.08
C VAL A 135 -23.39 27.85 26.08
N GLY A 136 -24.09 28.56 25.13
CA GLY A 136 -24.63 29.97 25.34
C GLY A 136 -24.75 31.03 24.17
N ALA A 137 -24.23 32.31 24.25
CA ALA A 137 -24.29 33.47 23.27
C ALA A 137 -22.95 34.22 22.74
N HIS A 138 -22.94 34.98 21.59
CA HIS A 138 -21.76 35.09 20.61
C HIS A 138 -21.19 36.48 20.07
N ARG A 139 -20.40 36.38 18.94
CA ARG A 139 -19.95 37.33 17.84
C ARG A 139 -18.69 38.23 18.05
N SER A 140 -17.87 38.65 17.04
CA SER A 140 -17.78 38.45 15.54
C SER A 140 -16.41 38.92 14.90
N VAL A 141 -16.17 38.77 13.55
CA VAL A 141 -14.83 38.57 12.86
C VAL A 141 -14.65 39.25 11.43
N ASP A 142 -13.54 38.99 10.66
CA ASP A 142 -13.22 39.39 9.22
C ASP A 142 -12.21 38.40 8.46
N ALA A 143 -11.87 38.52 7.14
CA ALA A 143 -11.37 37.40 6.24
C ALA A 143 -10.23 37.58 5.13
N HIS A 144 -9.77 36.44 4.50
CA HIS A 144 -9.14 36.15 3.14
C HIS A 144 -7.58 36.19 2.85
N ALA A 145 -6.93 35.64 1.75
CA ALA A 145 -7.01 34.39 0.89
C ALA A 145 -5.96 34.26 -0.34
N ALA A 146 -5.55 33.02 -0.77
CA ALA A 146 -5.06 32.51 -2.14
C ALA A 146 -3.65 32.91 -2.80
N THR A 147 -2.97 32.34 -3.86
CA THR A 147 -2.77 31.04 -4.69
C THR A 147 -1.59 31.18 -5.76
N LYS A 148 -1.20 30.29 -6.75
CA LYS A 148 -0.56 28.91 -6.79
C LYS A 148 -0.34 28.27 -8.27
N LYS A 149 0.88 28.10 -8.93
CA LYS A 149 1.20 27.16 -10.14
C LYS A 149 2.65 27.12 -10.84
N ALA A 150 2.99 26.09 -11.69
CA ALA A 150 4.25 25.81 -12.54
C ALA A 150 4.01 24.84 -13.80
N ALA A 151 4.86 24.20 -14.69
CA ALA A 151 6.32 23.93 -15.04
C ALA A 151 6.57 23.30 -16.51
N SER A 152 7.80 22.89 -17.03
CA SER A 152 8.06 22.21 -18.38
C SER A 152 9.44 21.44 -18.67
N HIS A 153 9.73 20.85 -19.89
CA HIS A 153 10.73 19.74 -20.22
C HIS A 153 11.53 19.73 -21.60
N GLY A 154 12.39 18.71 -21.93
CA GLY A 154 13.12 18.47 -23.25
C GLY A 154 13.91 17.10 -23.45
N ASN A 155 14.26 16.63 -24.69
CA ASN A 155 14.65 15.19 -25.02
C ASN A 155 15.75 14.90 -26.12
N GLY A 156 16.30 13.65 -26.25
CA GLY A 156 17.22 13.17 -27.35
C GLY A 156 17.72 11.67 -27.29
N THR A 157 18.29 11.06 -28.39
CA THR A 157 18.64 9.58 -28.49
C THR A 157 19.78 9.14 -29.50
N ALA A 158 20.47 7.99 -29.28
CA ALA A 158 21.36 7.25 -30.26
C ALA A 158 21.67 5.73 -29.92
N LYS A 159 21.58 4.77 -30.90
CA LYS A 159 21.44 3.26 -30.76
C LYS A 159 22.73 2.38 -30.54
N HIS A 160 22.64 1.17 -29.93
CA HIS A 160 23.17 -0.14 -30.48
C HIS A 160 22.79 -1.47 -29.72
N LYS A 161 22.70 -2.62 -30.43
CA LYS A 161 22.17 -3.97 -30.00
C LYS A 161 23.11 -4.88 -29.16
N SER A 162 22.56 -5.86 -28.41
CA SER A 162 23.24 -7.11 -27.96
C SER A 162 22.36 -8.40 -28.09
N HIS A 163 22.91 -9.59 -27.80
CA HIS A 163 22.27 -10.92 -27.90
C HIS A 163 22.16 -11.61 -26.53
N ILE A 164 20.94 -11.98 -26.10
CA ILE A 164 20.68 -12.44 -24.73
C ILE A 164 21.02 -13.92 -24.48
N LEU A 165 21.83 -14.18 -23.45
CA LEU A 165 21.94 -15.48 -22.77
C LEU A 165 20.74 -15.70 -21.84
N LYS A 166 20.04 -16.83 -21.98
CA LYS A 166 18.73 -17.09 -21.34
C LYS A 166 18.80 -17.77 -19.97
N GLY A 167 18.19 -17.14 -18.96
CA GLY A 167 17.94 -17.67 -17.61
C GLY A 167 17.98 -16.56 -16.55
N THR A 168 17.99 -16.95 -15.28
CA THR A 168 18.23 -16.08 -14.14
C THR A 168 19.58 -16.40 -13.49
N SER A 169 20.41 -15.36 -13.32
CA SER A 169 21.73 -15.39 -12.69
C SER A 169 21.67 -15.40 -11.15
N PRO A 170 22.76 -15.80 -10.46
CA PRO A 170 22.89 -15.64 -9.00
C PRO A 170 22.68 -14.19 -8.55
N LEU A 171 23.29 -13.23 -9.26
CA LEU A 171 23.15 -11.81 -8.96
C LEU A 171 21.70 -11.31 -9.13
N GLN A 172 20.92 -11.82 -10.10
CA GLN A 172 19.49 -11.48 -10.19
C GLN A 172 18.66 -12.02 -9.01
N MET A 173 19.01 -13.19 -8.46
CA MET A 173 18.33 -13.72 -7.26
C MET A 173 18.67 -12.87 -6.03
N GLN A 174 19.94 -12.53 -5.84
CA GLN A 174 20.40 -11.61 -4.78
C GLN A 174 19.72 -10.23 -4.91
N ILE A 175 19.61 -9.68 -6.13
CA ILE A 175 18.91 -8.41 -6.41
C ILE A 175 17.42 -8.48 -6.05
N GLY A 176 16.73 -9.55 -6.44
CA GLY A 176 15.29 -9.73 -6.17
C GLY A 176 14.99 -9.81 -4.67
N TRP A 177 15.75 -10.64 -3.95
CA TRP A 177 15.65 -10.77 -2.49
C TRP A 177 15.98 -9.45 -1.79
N PHE A 178 17.12 -8.83 -2.11
CA PHE A 178 17.54 -7.57 -1.50
C PHE A 178 16.50 -6.45 -1.64
N ARG A 179 15.96 -6.22 -2.84
CA ARG A 179 15.01 -5.12 -3.10
C ARG A 179 13.70 -5.28 -2.37
N LEU A 180 13.22 -6.52 -2.24
CA LEU A 180 12.06 -6.84 -1.39
C LEU A 180 12.33 -6.50 0.07
N MET A 181 13.47 -6.95 0.60
CA MET A 181 13.84 -6.80 2.00
C MET A 181 14.08 -5.34 2.41
N GLN A 182 14.90 -4.59 1.65
CA GLN A 182 15.16 -3.17 1.95
C GLN A 182 13.94 -2.28 1.69
N GLY A 183 13.12 -2.61 0.70
CA GLY A 183 11.85 -1.91 0.47
C GLY A 183 10.86 -2.11 1.61
N ALA A 184 10.78 -3.33 2.16
CA ALA A 184 9.89 -3.63 3.30
C ALA A 184 10.37 -2.92 4.57
N ALA A 185 11.67 -2.90 4.83
CA ALA A 185 12.27 -2.12 5.91
C ALA A 185 11.98 -0.61 5.79
N TYR A 186 12.12 -0.03 4.59
CA TYR A 186 11.74 1.37 4.34
C TYR A 186 10.22 1.63 4.50
N ARG A 187 9.38 0.60 4.56
CA ARG A 187 7.95 0.73 4.89
C ARG A 187 7.62 0.51 6.36
N SER A 188 8.55 0.05 7.18
CA SER A 188 8.30 -0.26 8.59
C SER A 188 9.22 0.45 9.58
N PHE A 189 10.30 1.12 9.14
CA PHE A 189 11.20 1.87 10.03
C PHE A 189 10.55 3.09 10.70
N ARG A 190 9.46 3.58 10.12
CA ARG A 190 8.54 4.58 10.66
C ARG A 190 7.12 4.29 10.15
N GLU A 191 6.12 4.96 10.69
CA GLU A 191 4.73 4.93 10.22
C GLU A 191 4.62 5.05 8.68
N SER A 192 4.02 4.04 8.05
CA SER A 192 3.65 4.04 6.63
C SER A 192 2.48 3.10 6.40
N TYR A 193 1.67 3.46 5.40
CA TYR A 193 0.53 2.68 4.94
C TYR A 193 0.67 2.31 3.47
N SER A 194 -0.23 1.48 2.99
CA SER A 194 -0.51 1.40 1.56
C SER A 194 -1.16 2.69 1.05
N ALA A 195 -1.24 2.83 -0.25
CA ALA A 195 -1.86 3.97 -0.91
C ALA A 195 -2.89 3.43 -1.91
N ASN A 196 -4.08 3.99 -1.88
CA ASN A 196 -5.17 3.61 -2.76
C ASN A 196 -4.75 3.78 -4.22
N SER A 197 -4.94 2.74 -5.04
CA SER A 197 -4.46 2.70 -6.43
C SER A 197 -5.19 3.68 -7.35
N GLU A 198 -6.39 4.11 -6.97
CA GLU A 198 -7.28 4.99 -7.74
C GLU A 198 -7.22 6.44 -7.25
N THR A 199 -7.42 6.67 -5.94
CA THR A 199 -7.46 8.04 -5.35
C THR A 199 -6.08 8.59 -4.95
N HIS A 200 -5.08 7.72 -4.83
CA HIS A 200 -3.75 8.01 -4.27
C HIS A 200 -3.71 8.44 -2.80
N LEU A 201 -4.83 8.40 -2.07
CA LEU A 201 -4.88 8.62 -0.63
C LEU A 201 -4.23 7.45 0.14
N ARG A 202 -3.92 7.66 1.42
CA ARG A 202 -3.42 6.59 2.32
C ARG A 202 -4.55 5.62 2.63
N ALA A 203 -4.24 4.33 2.63
CA ALA A 203 -5.12 3.27 3.14
C ALA A 203 -4.65 2.86 4.54
N TYR A 204 -5.14 3.57 5.55
CA TYR A 204 -4.86 3.37 6.97
C TYR A 204 -5.21 1.97 7.44
N ASP A 205 -6.27 1.38 6.87
CA ASP A 205 -6.66 -0.03 7.08
C ASP A 205 -5.73 -1.08 6.41
N LEU A 206 -4.62 -0.61 5.85
CA LEU A 206 -3.54 -1.40 5.29
C LEU A 206 -2.17 -0.85 5.77
N PRO A 207 -1.88 -0.86 7.08
CA PRO A 207 -0.60 -0.42 7.65
C PRO A 207 0.54 -1.39 7.33
N TYR A 208 1.79 -0.95 7.50
CA TYR A 208 2.99 -1.80 7.40
C TYR A 208 3.57 -2.09 8.79
N THR A 209 3.01 -3.10 9.48
CA THR A 209 3.33 -3.40 10.88
C THR A 209 4.74 -4.00 11.05
N ILE A 210 5.37 -3.75 12.21
CA ILE A 210 6.64 -4.41 12.58
C ILE A 210 6.48 -5.93 12.66
N SER A 211 5.34 -6.43 13.12
CA SER A 211 5.12 -7.88 13.26
C SER A 211 4.97 -8.60 11.91
N ASP A 212 4.36 -7.93 10.91
CA ASP A 212 4.33 -8.42 9.53
C ASP A 212 5.70 -8.31 8.87
N PHE A 213 6.47 -7.24 9.13
CA PHE A 213 7.84 -7.10 8.66
C PHE A 213 8.74 -8.24 9.16
N VAL A 214 8.72 -8.57 10.45
CA VAL A 214 9.52 -9.69 10.98
C VAL A 214 9.02 -11.03 10.45
N ARG A 215 7.71 -11.25 10.33
CA ARG A 215 7.16 -12.45 9.68
C ARG A 215 7.64 -12.59 8.23
N PHE A 216 7.67 -11.48 7.49
CA PHE A 216 8.16 -11.44 6.11
C PHE A 216 9.66 -11.70 6.01
N VAL A 217 10.49 -11.10 6.87
CA VAL A 217 11.94 -11.39 6.93
C VAL A 217 12.18 -12.87 7.20
N ASN A 218 11.49 -13.44 8.19
CA ASN A 218 11.62 -14.86 8.53
C ASN A 218 11.29 -15.75 7.33
N ALA A 219 10.10 -15.58 6.73
CA ALA A 219 9.66 -16.40 5.59
C ALA A 219 10.47 -16.15 4.30
N ALA A 220 11.02 -14.95 4.11
CA ALA A 220 11.89 -14.63 2.97
C ALA A 220 13.30 -15.24 3.12
N VAL A 221 13.81 -15.39 4.34
CA VAL A 221 15.03 -16.18 4.61
C VAL A 221 14.74 -17.67 4.45
N ASP A 222 13.64 -18.16 5.01
CA ASP A 222 13.22 -19.58 4.90
C ASP A 222 13.14 -20.00 3.42
N LEU A 223 12.49 -19.19 2.58
CA LEU A 223 12.42 -19.43 1.15
C LEU A 223 13.80 -19.40 0.50
N TYR A 224 14.60 -18.34 0.72
CA TYR A 224 15.89 -18.17 0.03
C TYR A 224 16.87 -19.32 0.30
N LEU A 225 16.88 -19.85 1.53
CA LEU A 225 17.64 -21.04 1.89
C LEU A 225 17.02 -22.31 1.27
N ALA A 226 15.70 -22.49 1.36
CA ALA A 226 14.99 -23.65 0.79
C ALA A 226 15.08 -23.76 -0.75
N LEU A 227 15.52 -22.71 -1.45
CA LEU A 227 15.82 -22.77 -2.89
C LEU A 227 17.07 -23.59 -3.24
N GLY A 228 17.97 -23.86 -2.27
CA GLY A 228 19.22 -24.59 -2.52
C GLY A 228 20.23 -23.82 -3.39
N ILE A 229 20.16 -22.48 -3.39
CA ILE A 229 21.12 -21.60 -4.08
C ILE A 229 22.24 -21.08 -3.16
N VAL A 230 22.10 -21.32 -1.85
CA VAL A 230 23.12 -21.11 -0.81
C VAL A 230 23.73 -22.47 -0.49
N GLU A 231 25.07 -22.58 -0.47
CA GLU A 231 25.83 -23.79 -0.14
C GLU A 231 25.81 -24.08 1.38
N ASP A 232 25.83 -25.36 1.76
CA ASP A 232 25.97 -25.81 3.15
C ASP A 232 27.10 -25.08 3.89
N GLY A 233 26.79 -24.44 5.02
CA GLY A 233 27.73 -23.65 5.82
C GLY A 233 27.84 -22.17 5.44
N ALA A 234 27.03 -21.68 4.50
CA ALA A 234 26.95 -20.25 4.12
C ALA A 234 25.73 -19.51 4.69
N GLU A 235 25.01 -20.11 5.66
CA GLU A 235 23.73 -19.62 6.18
C GLU A 235 23.87 -18.53 7.25
N GLU A 236 25.03 -18.42 7.92
CA GLU A 236 25.26 -17.51 9.05
C GLU A 236 24.81 -16.06 8.81
N PRO A 237 25.14 -15.40 7.68
CA PRO A 237 24.69 -14.03 7.43
C PRO A 237 23.17 -13.87 7.43
N PHE A 238 22.44 -14.88 6.94
CA PHE A 238 20.98 -14.90 6.90
C PHE A 238 20.39 -15.14 8.30
N GLU A 239 20.99 -16.05 9.08
CA GLU A 239 20.61 -16.30 10.47
C GLU A 239 20.92 -15.11 11.39
N SER A 240 22.01 -14.38 11.15
CA SER A 240 22.37 -13.14 11.84
C SER A 240 21.35 -12.03 11.54
N LEU A 241 20.94 -11.85 10.27
CA LEU A 241 19.85 -10.94 9.89
C LEU A 241 18.52 -11.34 10.55
N ARG A 242 18.14 -12.64 10.49
CA ARG A 242 16.93 -13.16 11.14
C ARG A 242 16.95 -12.89 12.64
N THR A 243 18.06 -13.20 13.31
CA THR A 243 18.26 -12.99 14.75
C THR A 243 18.19 -11.51 15.13
N SER A 244 18.66 -10.60 14.26
CA SER A 244 18.54 -9.16 14.46
C SER A 244 17.08 -8.69 14.51
N VAL A 245 16.28 -9.00 13.49
CA VAL A 245 14.91 -8.46 13.40
C VAL A 245 13.98 -9.02 14.47
N ASN A 246 14.10 -10.31 14.83
CA ASN A 246 13.30 -10.90 15.90
C ASN A 246 13.69 -10.32 17.27
N ARG A 247 14.99 -10.02 17.49
CA ARG A 247 15.47 -9.30 18.69
C ARG A 247 14.94 -7.87 18.73
N ALA A 248 14.84 -7.18 17.59
CA ALA A 248 14.28 -5.83 17.51
C ALA A 248 12.77 -5.80 17.83
N GLU A 249 11.98 -6.75 17.32
CA GLU A 249 10.56 -6.88 17.68
C GLU A 249 10.38 -7.21 19.17
N VAL A 250 11.15 -8.16 19.72
CA VAL A 250 11.10 -8.49 21.15
C VAL A 250 11.44 -7.26 22.00
N ALA A 251 12.45 -6.48 21.62
CA ALA A 251 12.84 -5.25 22.32
C ALA A 251 11.82 -4.10 22.16
N LEU A 252 10.99 -4.11 21.10
CA LEU A 252 9.86 -3.20 20.94
C LEU A 252 8.69 -3.60 21.84
N ARG A 253 8.29 -4.87 21.80
CA ARG A 253 7.22 -5.43 22.65
C ARG A 253 7.52 -5.27 24.15
N ASP A 254 8.78 -5.51 24.55
CA ASP A 254 9.24 -5.32 25.93
C ASP A 254 9.21 -3.84 26.34
N ARG A 255 9.65 -2.92 25.47
CA ARG A 255 9.59 -1.47 25.70
C ARG A 255 8.16 -0.96 25.87
N MET A 256 7.22 -1.40 25.05
CA MET A 256 5.80 -1.04 25.18
C MET A 256 5.21 -1.58 26.49
N ALA A 257 5.46 -2.86 26.80
CA ALA A 257 4.90 -3.52 27.98
C ALA A 257 5.45 -2.96 29.31
N ASN A 258 6.66 -2.38 29.30
CA ASN A 258 7.37 -1.90 30.49
C ASN A 258 7.66 -0.39 30.47
N TRP A 259 7.00 0.40 29.61
CA TRP A 259 7.35 1.81 29.32
C TRP A 259 7.56 2.68 30.56
N ASP A 260 6.62 2.67 31.51
CA ASP A 260 6.69 3.48 32.75
C ASP A 260 7.85 3.10 33.70
N SER A 261 8.52 1.98 33.44
CA SER A 261 9.54 1.40 34.33
C SER A 261 10.95 1.39 33.73
N ILE A 262 11.10 1.61 32.42
CA ILE A 262 12.41 1.67 31.75
C ILE A 262 13.00 3.10 31.83
N PRO A 263 14.33 3.27 31.86
CA PRO A 263 14.94 4.59 31.74
C PRO A 263 14.77 5.15 30.32
N HIS A 264 14.00 6.23 30.16
CA HIS A 264 13.87 6.92 28.87
C HIS A 264 15.12 7.76 28.56
N THR A 265 15.49 7.82 27.29
CA THR A 265 16.45 8.82 26.79
C THR A 265 15.71 10.08 26.34
N GLU A 266 16.41 11.21 26.26
CA GLU A 266 15.85 12.46 25.72
C GLU A 266 15.25 12.27 24.31
N ALA A 267 15.89 11.48 23.46
CA ALA A 267 15.41 11.17 22.10
C ALA A 267 14.14 10.29 22.09
N MET A 268 13.95 9.46 23.12
CA MET A 268 12.72 8.68 23.31
C MET A 268 11.58 9.57 23.81
N LEU A 269 11.85 10.47 24.77
CA LEU A 269 10.86 11.44 25.25
C LEU A 269 10.45 12.44 24.16
N GLU A 270 11.38 12.84 23.29
CA GLU A 270 11.11 13.68 22.12
C GLU A 270 10.22 12.97 21.08
N ALA A 271 10.37 11.65 20.91
CA ALA A 271 9.51 10.87 20.02
C ALA A 271 8.14 10.58 20.66
N GLU A 272 8.09 10.31 21.96
CA GLU A 272 6.86 10.11 22.71
C GLU A 272 6.02 11.40 22.77
N GLY A 273 6.64 12.56 22.97
CA GLY A 273 5.95 13.85 22.94
C GLY A 273 5.24 14.12 21.61
N ARG A 274 5.81 13.67 20.49
CA ARG A 274 5.12 13.72 19.18
C ARG A 274 3.90 12.77 19.13
N LEU A 275 3.97 11.60 19.77
CA LEU A 275 2.81 10.70 19.90
C LEU A 275 1.71 11.33 20.74
N GLU A 276 2.06 12.01 21.84
CA GLU A 276 1.12 12.74 22.70
C GLU A 276 0.49 13.94 21.97
N GLU A 277 1.25 14.67 21.15
CA GLU A 277 0.76 15.77 20.31
C GLU A 277 -0.23 15.27 19.24
N GLU A 278 0.15 14.23 18.48
CA GLU A 278 -0.73 13.61 17.47
C GLU A 278 -1.99 12.97 18.09
N LEU A 279 -1.91 12.41 19.31
CA LEU A 279 -3.07 11.93 20.07
C LEU A 279 -4.04 13.07 20.40
N GLN A 280 -3.52 14.23 20.81
CA GLN A 280 -4.33 15.41 21.11
C GLN A 280 -4.96 16.02 19.85
N GLU A 281 -4.30 15.93 18.69
CA GLU A 281 -4.87 16.31 17.40
C GLU A 281 -6.01 15.37 16.99
N LEU A 282 -5.83 14.05 17.09
CA LEU A 282 -6.87 13.05 16.82
C LEU A 282 -8.08 13.20 17.76
N ASP A 283 -7.87 13.41 19.06
CA ASP A 283 -8.97 13.70 19.99
C ASP A 283 -9.69 15.02 19.68
N HIS A 284 -8.99 16.02 19.12
CA HIS A 284 -9.61 17.25 18.63
C HIS A 284 -10.43 17.01 17.35
N HIS A 285 -9.97 16.13 16.47
CA HIS A 285 -10.68 15.70 15.26
C HIS A 285 -11.97 14.93 15.61
N HIS A 286 -11.90 13.96 16.54
CA HIS A 286 -13.08 13.30 17.12
C HIS A 286 -14.10 14.32 17.67
N GLN A 287 -13.63 15.32 18.44
CA GLN A 287 -14.47 16.39 19.00
C GLN A 287 -15.20 17.18 17.90
N ILE A 288 -14.52 17.56 16.82
CA ILE A 288 -15.12 18.30 15.69
C ILE A 288 -16.26 17.47 15.06
N VAL A 289 -16.07 16.17 14.84
CA VAL A 289 -17.08 15.32 14.19
C VAL A 289 -18.30 15.08 15.09
N VAL A 290 -18.12 14.92 16.40
CA VAL A 290 -19.25 14.86 17.35
C VAL A 290 -20.08 16.15 17.32
N VAL A 291 -19.44 17.32 17.23
CA VAL A 291 -20.15 18.62 17.10
C VAL A 291 -20.91 18.71 15.78
N VAL A 292 -20.29 18.32 14.66
CA VAL A 292 -20.92 18.30 13.33
C VAL A 292 -22.17 17.40 13.33
N ILE A 293 -22.08 16.21 13.94
CA ILE A 293 -23.22 15.27 14.13
C ILE A 293 -24.35 15.92 14.95
N GLU A 294 -24.03 16.46 16.12
CA GLU A 294 -25.01 17.06 17.05
C GLU A 294 -25.77 18.23 16.41
N VAL A 295 -25.06 19.07 15.66
CA VAL A 295 -25.62 20.22 14.96
C VAL A 295 -26.41 19.80 13.71
N LEU A 296 -25.94 18.81 12.94
CA LEU A 296 -26.66 18.29 11.78
C LEU A 296 -28.03 17.70 12.17
N LEU A 297 -28.06 16.90 13.24
CA LEU A 297 -29.29 16.37 13.84
C LEU A 297 -30.24 17.50 14.28
N THR A 298 -29.69 18.55 14.87
CA THR A 298 -30.45 19.73 15.34
C THR A 298 -31.03 20.54 14.17
N ALA A 299 -30.26 20.78 13.12
CA ALA A 299 -30.72 21.48 11.91
C ALA A 299 -31.82 20.69 11.19
N ALA A 300 -31.68 19.36 11.07
CA ALA A 300 -32.70 18.49 10.50
C ALA A 300 -33.97 18.44 11.36
N LEU A 301 -33.86 18.48 12.70
CA LEU A 301 -35.01 18.59 13.61
C LEU A 301 -35.78 19.91 13.43
N HIS A 302 -35.10 20.98 13.00
CA HIS A 302 -35.73 22.26 12.61
C HIS A 302 -36.22 22.29 11.14
N GLY A 303 -36.02 21.22 10.37
CA GLY A 303 -36.51 21.08 9.00
C GLY A 303 -35.54 21.56 7.91
N HIS A 304 -34.28 21.83 8.24
CA HIS A 304 -33.25 22.18 7.26
C HIS A 304 -32.72 20.90 6.58
N HIS A 305 -32.40 20.97 5.28
CA HIS A 305 -31.71 19.88 4.59
C HIS A 305 -30.20 19.93 4.90
N PRO A 306 -29.47 18.81 4.97
CA PRO A 306 -28.03 18.80 5.26
C PRO A 306 -27.19 19.68 4.33
N ASP A 307 -27.43 19.55 3.03
CA ASP A 307 -26.87 20.37 1.95
C ASP A 307 -27.47 21.80 1.87
N GLN A 308 -28.35 22.17 2.80
CA GLN A 308 -28.91 23.52 2.96
C GLN A 308 -28.54 24.17 4.29
N VAL A 309 -27.76 23.51 5.16
CA VAL A 309 -27.20 24.14 6.36
C VAL A 309 -26.17 25.21 5.97
N THR A 310 -26.27 26.37 6.61
CA THR A 310 -25.44 27.56 6.42
C THR A 310 -24.97 28.14 7.77
N HIS A 311 -23.99 29.05 7.74
CA HIS A 311 -23.56 29.78 8.93
C HIS A 311 -24.69 30.62 9.59
N GLU A 312 -25.75 31.00 8.88
CA GLU A 312 -26.89 31.73 9.49
C GLU A 312 -27.77 30.81 10.35
N ASP A 313 -27.88 29.53 9.98
CA ASP A 313 -28.58 28.51 10.75
C ASP A 313 -27.79 28.17 12.03
N LEU A 314 -26.47 28.01 11.91
CA LEU A 314 -25.55 27.86 13.05
C LEU A 314 -25.65 29.03 14.03
N GLN A 315 -25.69 30.26 13.51
CA GLN A 315 -25.84 31.48 14.30
C GLN A 315 -27.18 31.60 15.06
N SER A 316 -28.10 30.65 14.92
CA SER A 316 -29.28 30.58 15.80
C SER A 316 -29.05 29.73 17.06
N HIS A 317 -28.00 28.89 17.11
CA HIS A 317 -27.78 27.91 18.18
C HIS A 317 -26.35 27.90 18.82
N GLU A 318 -25.27 28.21 18.09
CA GLU A 318 -23.88 27.90 18.47
C GLU A 318 -23.23 28.74 19.61
N LEU A 319 -24.02 29.56 20.31
CA LEU A 319 -23.58 30.95 20.39
C LEU A 319 -22.51 31.28 21.50
N ASN A 320 -22.43 30.68 22.69
CA ASN A 320 -21.24 30.85 23.58
C ASN A 320 -20.26 29.72 23.27
N ARG A 321 -20.69 28.66 22.57
CA ARG A 321 -19.94 27.40 22.52
C ARG A 321 -18.52 27.67 22.04
N LEU A 322 -18.41 28.42 20.95
CA LEU A 322 -17.12 28.88 20.41
C LEU A 322 -16.45 29.96 21.29
N ARG A 323 -17.21 30.76 22.05
CA ARG A 323 -16.69 31.85 22.89
C ARG A 323 -15.88 31.37 24.11
N GLN A 324 -16.05 30.13 24.58
CA GLN A 324 -15.11 29.51 25.53
C GLN A 324 -14.02 28.67 24.85
N LEU A 325 -14.17 28.35 23.56
CA LEU A 325 -13.10 27.73 22.78
C LEU A 325 -12.07 28.77 22.34
N ASP A 326 -12.46 30.02 22.05
CA ASP A 326 -11.53 31.11 21.76
C ASP A 326 -10.71 31.53 23.00
N ASP A 327 -11.31 31.58 24.20
CA ASP A 327 -10.60 31.74 25.49
C ASP A 327 -9.56 30.62 25.72
N HIS A 328 -9.74 29.44 25.09
CA HIS A 328 -8.76 28.36 25.09
C HIS A 328 -7.75 28.46 23.94
N ARG A 329 -8.16 28.93 22.75
CA ARG A 329 -7.28 29.16 21.58
C ARG A 329 -6.24 30.24 21.83
N GLU A 330 -6.53 31.30 22.59
CA GLU A 330 -5.48 32.27 22.98
C GLU A 330 -4.32 31.64 23.79
N VAL A 331 -4.50 30.40 24.31
CA VAL A 331 -3.46 29.63 25.02
C VAL A 331 -2.74 28.61 24.12
N THR A 332 -3.37 28.14 23.02
CA THR A 332 -2.83 27.06 22.16
C THR A 332 -2.62 27.44 20.68
N ALA A 333 -2.92 28.68 20.26
CA ALA A 333 -2.74 29.14 18.87
C ALA A 333 -1.27 29.40 18.50
N ALA A 334 -0.46 28.33 18.47
CA ALA A 334 0.90 28.28 17.93
C ALA A 334 1.04 27.30 16.76
N LEU A 335 -0.09 26.87 16.16
CA LEU A 335 -0.13 25.91 15.05
C LEU A 335 0.09 26.58 13.68
N ASP A 336 1.33 27.04 13.49
CA ASP A 336 1.98 27.11 12.18
C ASP A 336 3.45 26.72 12.38
N HIS A 337 3.66 25.52 12.93
CA HIS A 337 4.97 24.95 13.18
C HIS A 337 5.55 24.39 11.88
N ASP A 338 6.35 25.23 11.21
CA ASP A 338 7.53 24.76 10.47
C ASP A 338 8.20 23.65 11.30
N LYS A 339 8.34 22.46 10.70
CA LYS A 339 8.80 21.23 11.36
C LYS A 339 10.02 21.56 12.24
N PRO A 340 9.90 21.53 13.58
CA PRO A 340 10.86 22.21 14.45
C PRO A 340 12.24 21.61 14.22
N ALA A 341 13.18 22.46 13.75
CA ALA A 341 14.46 22.01 13.24
C ALA A 341 15.21 21.19 14.29
N THR A 342 15.17 19.87 14.15
CA THR A 342 15.66 18.94 15.17
C THR A 342 17.15 19.13 15.33
N SER A 343 17.54 19.66 16.49
CA SER A 343 18.95 19.87 16.86
C SER A 343 19.72 18.56 17.01
N ARG A 344 18.99 17.44 17.14
CA ARG A 344 19.47 16.07 17.13
C ARG A 344 19.73 15.60 15.69
N PRO A 345 20.91 14.99 15.38
CA PRO A 345 21.14 14.34 14.09
C PRO A 345 20.09 13.27 13.80
N TYR A 346 19.63 13.16 12.55
CA TYR A 346 18.56 12.22 12.17
C TYR A 346 18.82 10.78 12.62
N HIS A 347 20.07 10.33 12.54
CA HIS A 347 20.54 9.03 13.03
C HIS A 347 20.13 8.70 14.47
N ASP A 348 20.20 9.69 15.36
CA ASP A 348 20.03 9.53 16.80
C ASP A 348 18.56 9.71 17.23
N THR A 349 17.66 9.95 16.27
CA THR A 349 16.22 10.09 16.51
C THR A 349 15.54 8.74 16.75
N TRP A 350 14.33 8.82 17.31
CA TRP A 350 13.40 7.69 17.39
C TRP A 350 12.15 8.01 16.56
N GLN A 351 11.64 6.98 15.88
CA GLN A 351 10.50 7.05 14.96
C GLN A 351 9.33 6.23 15.50
N ARG A 352 8.09 6.73 15.35
CA ARG A 352 6.85 5.96 15.55
C ARG A 352 6.81 4.77 14.60
N VAL A 353 6.44 3.58 15.08
CA VAL A 353 6.23 2.40 14.25
C VAL A 353 4.88 1.74 14.54
N ILE A 354 4.23 1.20 13.50
CA ILE A 354 2.93 0.54 13.63
C ILE A 354 3.14 -0.92 14.09
N VAL A 355 2.33 -1.40 15.03
CA VAL A 355 2.52 -2.72 15.67
C VAL A 355 1.36 -3.69 15.48
N ASP A 356 0.17 -3.18 15.18
CA ASP A 356 -1.11 -3.87 14.99
C ASP A 356 -1.81 -3.39 13.69
N ALA A 357 -3.04 -3.84 13.45
CA ALA A 357 -3.78 -3.57 12.21
C ALA A 357 -4.69 -2.32 12.26
N ASP A 358 -4.98 -1.79 13.45
CA ASP A 358 -5.87 -0.65 13.66
C ASP A 358 -5.10 0.66 13.95
N ASP A 359 -3.77 0.57 14.08
CA ASP A 359 -2.82 1.63 14.40
C ASP A 359 -2.94 2.15 15.86
N GLU A 360 -3.17 1.23 16.81
CA GLU A 360 -3.29 1.56 18.23
C GLU A 360 -2.03 2.29 18.76
N ARG A 361 -2.25 3.49 19.31
CA ARG A 361 -1.21 4.42 19.76
C ARG A 361 -0.70 4.06 21.16
N TYR A 362 0.04 2.94 21.25
CA TYR A 362 0.69 2.51 22.49
C TYR A 362 1.89 3.39 22.87
N ALA A 363 2.06 3.62 24.17
CA ALA A 363 3.25 4.29 24.67
C ALA A 363 4.53 3.48 24.38
N GLY A 364 5.62 4.15 23.98
CA GLY A 364 6.86 3.48 23.63
C GLY A 364 6.82 2.66 22.32
N SER A 365 5.81 2.85 21.47
CA SER A 365 5.69 2.30 20.09
C SER A 365 6.69 2.91 19.09
N ILE A 366 7.93 3.08 19.54
CA ILE A 366 9.02 3.76 18.84
C ILE A 366 10.21 2.84 18.62
N MET A 367 10.95 3.06 17.53
CA MET A 367 12.23 2.40 17.24
C MET A 367 13.33 3.43 16.95
N PRO A 368 14.60 3.13 17.30
CA PRO A 368 15.71 4.04 17.02
C PRO A 368 16.05 4.01 15.53
N THR A 369 16.24 5.18 14.93
CA THR A 369 16.67 5.30 13.52
C THR A 369 17.99 4.56 13.29
N ALA A 370 18.93 4.69 14.23
CA ALA A 370 20.22 3.99 14.24
C ALA A 370 20.15 2.47 14.00
N TYR A 371 19.12 1.75 14.47
CA TYR A 371 19.00 0.30 14.23
C TYR A 371 19.00 -0.06 12.74
N TRP A 372 18.38 0.79 11.92
CA TRP A 372 18.22 0.56 10.49
C TRP A 372 19.51 0.82 9.70
N TYR A 373 20.33 1.76 10.17
CA TYR A 373 21.64 2.11 9.61
C TYR A 373 22.76 1.21 10.13
N ASP A 374 22.90 1.04 11.44
CA ASP A 374 24.06 0.39 12.08
C ASP A 374 23.94 -1.15 12.14
N GLU A 375 22.72 -1.71 12.16
CA GLU A 375 22.52 -3.17 12.31
C GLU A 375 21.79 -3.81 11.12
N PHE A 376 20.59 -3.34 10.76
CA PHE A 376 19.78 -3.99 9.74
C PHE A 376 20.38 -3.94 8.33
N MET A 377 20.72 -2.74 7.82
CA MET A 377 21.20 -2.59 6.44
C MET A 377 22.56 -3.28 6.21
N PRO A 378 23.56 -3.20 7.12
CA PRO A 378 24.82 -3.93 6.97
C PRO A 378 24.64 -5.45 6.99
N LEU A 379 23.78 -5.99 7.86
CA LEU A 379 23.46 -7.42 7.87
C LEU A 379 22.73 -7.84 6.58
N LEU A 380 21.78 -7.03 6.10
CA LEU A 380 21.08 -7.29 4.84
C LEU A 380 22.03 -7.26 3.64
N LEU A 381 23.00 -6.34 3.59
CA LEU A 381 24.00 -6.26 2.52
C LEU A 381 24.99 -7.43 2.57
N ARG A 382 25.44 -7.85 3.77
CA ARG A 382 26.29 -9.04 3.96
C ARG A 382 25.55 -10.30 3.50
N ALA A 383 24.32 -10.54 3.98
CA ALA A 383 23.47 -11.65 3.52
C ALA A 383 23.20 -11.59 2.00
N SER A 384 22.93 -10.41 1.45
CA SER A 384 22.74 -10.21 0.00
C SER A 384 24.00 -10.44 -0.84
N SER A 385 25.18 -10.62 -0.23
CA SER A 385 26.43 -10.86 -0.95
C SER A 385 26.84 -12.34 -1.01
N VAL A 386 26.30 -13.17 -0.12
CA VAL A 386 26.78 -14.54 0.12
C VAL A 386 25.91 -15.58 -0.59
N LEU A 387 26.58 -16.58 -1.20
CA LEU A 387 25.98 -17.84 -1.63
C LEU A 387 26.83 -19.06 -1.21
N SER A 388 28.13 -18.87 -0.99
CA SER A 388 29.09 -19.89 -0.59
C SER A 388 29.91 -19.46 0.63
N PRO A 389 30.56 -20.38 1.37
CA PRO A 389 31.47 -20.02 2.45
C PRO A 389 32.67 -19.18 1.98
N LYS A 390 33.00 -19.21 0.68
CA LYS A 390 34.03 -18.35 0.08
C LYS A 390 33.58 -16.90 -0.04
N ASP A 391 32.28 -16.65 -0.24
CA ASP A 391 31.74 -15.30 -0.29
C ASP A 391 31.74 -14.65 1.10
N ILE A 392 31.56 -15.46 2.16
CA ILE A 392 31.77 -15.02 3.55
C ILE A 392 33.22 -14.56 3.74
N SER A 393 34.20 -15.41 3.39
CA SER A 393 35.63 -15.00 3.46
C SER A 393 35.92 -13.78 2.58
N ALA A 394 35.41 -13.72 1.35
CA ALA A 394 35.61 -12.58 0.45
C ALA A 394 34.95 -11.29 0.95
N TRP A 395 33.85 -11.37 1.70
CA TRP A 395 33.28 -10.21 2.39
C TRP A 395 34.12 -9.82 3.61
N ASP A 396 34.42 -10.77 4.49
CA ASP A 396 35.05 -10.50 5.78
C ASP A 396 36.53 -10.06 5.61
N ASP A 397 37.30 -10.74 4.75
CA ASP A 397 38.75 -10.49 4.51
C ASP A 397 39.06 -9.27 3.63
N ALA A 398 38.13 -8.79 2.79
CA ALA A 398 38.39 -7.70 1.84
C ALA A 398 38.91 -6.41 2.51
N ASP A 399 39.93 -5.79 1.93
CA ASP A 399 40.61 -4.61 2.52
C ASP A 399 40.38 -3.31 1.75
N ASP A 400 41.05 -2.23 2.20
CA ASP A 400 40.95 -0.92 1.57
C ASP A 400 41.52 -0.90 0.15
N ASP A 401 42.60 -1.62 -0.15
CA ASP A 401 43.26 -1.60 -1.46
C ASP A 401 42.45 -2.40 -2.50
N ASP A 402 41.82 -3.52 -2.11
CA ASP A 402 40.85 -4.24 -2.93
C ASP A 402 39.67 -3.34 -3.33
N LEU A 403 39.06 -2.65 -2.35
CA LEU A 403 37.88 -1.83 -2.56
C LEU A 403 38.19 -0.53 -3.32
N ASN A 404 39.34 0.09 -3.05
CA ASN A 404 39.83 1.25 -3.81
C ASN A 404 40.15 0.87 -5.27
N SER A 405 40.70 -0.34 -5.50
CA SER A 405 40.97 -0.86 -6.85
C SER A 405 39.68 -1.12 -7.63
N TRP A 406 38.70 -1.82 -7.02
CA TRP A 406 37.36 -1.99 -7.59
C TRP A 406 36.73 -0.63 -7.94
N PHE A 407 36.79 0.35 -7.04
CA PHE A 407 36.22 1.68 -7.28
C PHE A 407 36.90 2.39 -8.45
N ALA A 408 38.23 2.33 -8.53
CA ALA A 408 38.99 2.91 -9.64
C ALA A 408 38.65 2.28 -10.99
N GLU A 409 38.43 0.95 -11.06
CA GLU A 409 37.96 0.28 -12.28
C GLU A 409 36.56 0.76 -12.69
N ARG A 410 35.61 0.85 -11.75
CA ARG A 410 34.21 1.26 -12.03
C ARG A 410 34.11 2.73 -12.44
N HIS A 411 34.88 3.60 -11.79
CA HIS A 411 35.02 5.01 -12.16
C HIS A 411 35.68 5.16 -13.54
N ALA A 412 36.76 4.42 -13.83
CA ALA A 412 37.40 4.45 -15.16
C ALA A 412 36.50 3.92 -16.30
N ALA A 413 35.47 3.13 -15.97
CA ALA A 413 34.44 2.66 -16.90
C ALA A 413 33.24 3.62 -17.04
N GLY A 414 33.24 4.77 -16.36
CA GLY A 414 32.15 5.76 -16.41
C GLY A 414 30.86 5.30 -15.73
N GLU A 415 30.93 4.36 -14.77
CA GLU A 415 29.71 3.80 -14.19
C GLU A 415 28.95 4.79 -13.28
N PHE A 416 29.65 5.74 -12.66
CA PHE A 416 29.08 6.67 -11.69
C PHE A 416 28.50 7.95 -12.33
N ASP A 417 28.83 8.23 -13.59
CA ASP A 417 28.63 9.46 -14.38
C ASP A 417 27.19 10.03 -14.49
N LEU A 418 26.18 9.33 -13.96
CA LEU A 418 24.77 9.74 -14.01
C LEU A 418 24.04 9.62 -12.65
N TYR A 419 24.36 8.59 -11.86
CA TYR A 419 23.61 8.23 -10.64
C TYR A 419 24.51 7.87 -9.44
N GLY A 420 25.83 7.91 -9.63
CA GLY A 420 26.82 7.48 -8.65
C GLY A 420 27.53 8.63 -7.92
N HIS A 421 27.39 9.88 -8.36
CA HIS A 421 28.18 11.02 -7.87
C HIS A 421 28.28 11.16 -6.34
N ALA A 422 27.17 11.02 -5.60
CA ALA A 422 27.19 11.09 -4.14
C ALA A 422 28.04 9.96 -3.49
N THR A 423 28.12 8.78 -4.12
CA THR A 423 29.04 7.71 -3.73
C THR A 423 30.46 8.03 -4.18
N GLU A 424 30.63 8.48 -5.42
CA GLU A 424 31.89 8.85 -6.06
C GLU A 424 32.70 9.89 -5.25
N GLU A 425 32.05 10.98 -4.86
CA GLU A 425 32.63 12.09 -4.09
C GLU A 425 33.18 11.66 -2.73
N VAL A 426 32.55 10.67 -2.07
CA VAL A 426 32.90 10.28 -0.71
C VAL A 426 33.70 8.98 -0.60
N PHE A 427 33.60 8.05 -1.55
CA PHE A 427 33.94 6.63 -1.37
C PHE A 427 35.30 6.43 -0.70
N GLN A 428 36.35 7.03 -1.26
CA GLN A 428 37.74 6.89 -0.76
C GLN A 428 37.91 7.34 0.70
N SER A 429 37.10 8.29 1.17
CA SER A 429 37.12 8.86 2.52
C SER A 429 36.31 8.06 3.56
N ARG A 430 35.52 7.07 3.15
CA ARG A 430 34.67 6.28 4.05
C ARG A 430 35.48 5.21 4.81
N PRO A 431 35.03 4.79 6.01
CA PRO A 431 35.57 3.60 6.68
C PRO A 431 35.42 2.32 5.84
N LEU A 432 36.27 1.32 6.12
CA LEU A 432 36.29 0.05 5.41
C LEU A 432 34.92 -0.66 5.34
N THR A 433 34.14 -0.66 6.43
CA THR A 433 32.79 -1.25 6.49
C THR A 433 31.85 -0.59 5.48
N VAL A 434 31.74 0.74 5.56
CA VAL A 434 30.93 1.57 4.65
C VAL A 434 31.38 1.43 3.19
N LYS A 435 32.67 1.18 2.91
CA LYS A 435 33.14 0.84 1.55
C LYS A 435 32.60 -0.50 1.05
N LYS A 436 32.56 -1.55 1.90
CA LYS A 436 31.97 -2.86 1.56
C LYS A 436 30.46 -2.72 1.27
N GLU A 437 29.75 -1.98 2.11
CA GLU A 437 28.33 -1.66 1.96
C GLU A 437 28.04 -0.89 0.66
N LEU A 438 28.75 0.22 0.40
CA LEU A 438 28.58 1.03 -0.81
C LEU A 438 28.92 0.24 -2.08
N LYS A 439 29.97 -0.59 -2.07
CA LYS A 439 30.30 -1.51 -3.16
C LYS A 439 29.13 -2.45 -3.45
N ARG A 440 28.57 -3.08 -2.41
CA ARG A 440 27.51 -4.07 -2.60
C ARG A 440 26.17 -3.46 -2.99
N ALA A 441 25.84 -2.32 -2.41
CA ALA A 441 24.69 -1.51 -2.81
C ALA A 441 24.77 -1.10 -4.29
N TRP A 442 25.96 -0.71 -4.78
CA TRP A 442 26.18 -0.43 -6.20
C TRP A 442 25.99 -1.68 -7.06
N GLU A 443 26.59 -2.81 -6.72
CA GLU A 443 26.44 -4.08 -7.46
C GLU A 443 24.97 -4.52 -7.62
N LEU A 444 24.17 -4.39 -6.56
CA LEU A 444 22.74 -4.76 -6.55
C LEU A 444 21.83 -3.75 -7.29
N THR A 445 22.36 -2.57 -7.65
CA THR A 445 21.56 -1.43 -8.16
C THR A 445 21.98 -0.94 -9.55
N ARG A 446 23.27 -1.04 -9.92
CA ARG A 446 23.85 -0.60 -11.20
C ARG A 446 23.13 -1.13 -12.44
N HIS A 447 22.69 -2.40 -12.40
CA HIS A 447 21.97 -3.02 -13.51
C HIS A 447 20.56 -2.45 -13.75
N TYR A 448 20.00 -1.73 -12.76
CA TYR A 448 18.81 -0.90 -12.97
C TYR A 448 19.19 0.49 -13.47
N LEU A 449 20.02 1.22 -12.69
CA LEU A 449 20.35 2.63 -12.93
C LEU A 449 20.94 2.87 -14.33
N ASN A 450 21.92 2.06 -14.71
CA ASN A 450 22.61 2.20 -16.00
C ASN A 450 21.96 1.35 -17.10
N GLY A 451 20.78 0.76 -16.83
CA GLY A 451 20.05 -0.14 -17.73
C GLY A 451 18.72 0.42 -18.22
N VAL A 452 18.11 -0.26 -19.19
CA VAL A 452 16.86 0.18 -19.83
C VAL A 452 15.69 0.35 -18.86
N GLN A 453 15.70 -0.35 -17.71
CA GLN A 453 14.63 -0.30 -16.71
C GLN A 453 14.50 1.08 -16.05
N LYS A 454 15.62 1.74 -15.72
CA LYS A 454 15.63 3.14 -15.23
C LYS A 454 14.99 4.10 -16.23
N ARG A 455 15.11 3.82 -17.54
CA ARG A 455 14.54 4.63 -18.62
C ARG A 455 13.01 4.53 -18.76
N ARG A 456 12.37 3.62 -18.02
CA ARG A 456 10.90 3.49 -17.93
C ARG A 456 10.29 4.39 -16.87
N GLU A 457 11.10 4.95 -15.96
CA GLU A 457 10.64 5.99 -15.04
C GLU A 457 10.15 7.22 -15.81
N ARG A 458 9.20 7.95 -15.21
CA ARG A 458 8.77 9.25 -15.76
C ARG A 458 9.86 10.30 -15.55
N GLU A 459 9.90 11.29 -16.43
CA GLU A 459 10.86 12.40 -16.38
C GLU A 459 10.73 13.20 -15.06
N GLU A 460 9.49 13.46 -14.65
CA GLU A 460 9.09 14.06 -13.36
C GLU A 460 9.54 13.27 -12.12
N PHE A 461 9.73 11.94 -12.24
CA PHE A 461 10.27 11.08 -11.18
C PHE A 461 11.78 10.85 -11.31
N GLY A 462 12.44 11.68 -12.12
CA GLY A 462 13.89 11.69 -12.28
C GLY A 462 14.43 10.58 -13.18
N ARG A 463 13.78 10.27 -14.32
CA ARG A 463 14.34 9.34 -15.34
C ARG A 463 15.81 9.64 -15.71
N GLU A 464 16.18 10.92 -15.70
CA GLU A 464 17.51 11.44 -16.03
C GLU A 464 18.39 11.73 -14.79
N SER A 465 17.94 11.42 -13.57
CA SER A 465 18.59 11.87 -12.33
C SER A 465 18.33 10.97 -11.10
N GLY A 466 19.01 11.29 -9.99
CA GLY A 466 18.88 10.61 -8.69
C GLY A 466 20.16 9.90 -8.29
N PHE A 467 20.20 9.36 -7.08
CA PHE A 467 21.42 8.85 -6.44
C PHE A 467 21.25 7.40 -6.00
N LEU A 468 22.36 6.66 -5.85
CA LEU A 468 22.35 5.28 -5.31
C LEU A 468 21.48 5.16 -4.03
N CYS A 469 21.65 6.09 -3.09
CA CYS A 469 20.93 6.14 -1.82
C CYS A 469 19.43 6.48 -1.93
N GLN A 470 18.92 6.85 -3.11
CA GLN A 470 17.46 6.90 -3.36
C GLN A 470 16.89 5.52 -3.72
N TYR A 471 17.75 4.58 -4.14
CA TYR A 471 17.37 3.21 -4.51
C TYR A 471 17.89 2.16 -3.52
N VAL A 472 18.67 2.56 -2.51
CA VAL A 472 19.06 1.73 -1.38
C VAL A 472 18.87 2.53 -0.09
N ALA A 473 17.93 2.08 0.74
CA ALA A 473 17.63 2.71 2.02
C ALA A 473 18.83 2.69 2.98
N PHE A 474 18.82 3.62 3.95
CA PHE A 474 19.77 3.67 5.07
C PHE A 474 21.26 3.75 4.68
N LEU A 475 21.58 4.34 3.51
CA LEU A 475 22.96 4.66 3.08
C LEU A 475 23.17 6.16 2.77
N ASP A 476 22.10 6.96 2.80
CA ASP A 476 22.13 8.40 2.51
C ASP A 476 23.04 9.18 3.46
N LEU A 477 22.96 8.94 4.77
CA LEU A 477 23.82 9.57 5.77
C LEU A 477 25.32 9.32 5.50
N HIS A 478 25.68 8.12 5.03
CA HIS A 478 27.07 7.79 4.70
C HIS A 478 27.61 8.59 3.51
N VAL A 479 26.74 9.02 2.58
CA VAL A 479 27.07 9.88 1.43
C VAL A 479 26.71 11.36 1.66
N GLY A 480 26.46 11.78 2.91
CA GLY A 480 26.16 13.18 3.25
C GLY A 480 24.79 13.66 2.77
N ARG A 481 23.85 12.75 2.54
CA ARG A 481 22.47 13.01 2.12
C ARG A 481 21.47 12.62 3.21
N HIS A 482 20.20 12.92 2.97
CA HIS A 482 19.08 12.79 3.91
C HIS A 482 17.79 12.33 3.20
N ASP A 483 17.93 11.51 2.15
CA ASP A 483 16.84 10.99 1.32
C ASP A 483 15.78 10.21 2.12
N VAL A 484 16.19 9.49 3.18
CA VAL A 484 15.30 8.73 4.07
C VAL A 484 14.46 9.67 4.95
N GLU A 485 15.11 10.68 5.52
CA GLU A 485 14.47 11.71 6.34
C GLU A 485 13.46 12.53 5.51
N ALA A 486 13.92 13.07 4.37
CA ALA A 486 13.11 13.85 3.42
C ALA A 486 12.05 13.03 2.68
N SER A 487 12.12 11.69 2.74
CA SER A 487 11.22 10.76 2.04
C SER A 487 11.38 10.71 0.51
N GLU A 488 12.54 11.12 -0.03
CA GLU A 488 12.86 11.12 -1.47
C GLU A 488 13.16 9.70 -2.04
N MET A 489 13.01 8.66 -1.21
CA MET A 489 13.32 7.27 -1.53
C MET A 489 12.43 6.69 -2.64
N ARG A 490 13.08 6.08 -3.64
CA ARG A 490 12.50 5.46 -4.84
C ARG A 490 12.47 3.93 -4.78
N VAL A 491 12.87 3.33 -3.66
CA VAL A 491 12.89 1.87 -3.42
C VAL A 491 11.54 1.16 -3.70
N SER A 492 10.43 1.89 -3.56
CA SER A 492 9.06 1.41 -3.83
C SER A 492 8.61 1.53 -5.29
N PHE A 493 9.41 2.11 -6.19
CA PHE A 493 9.00 2.38 -7.58
C PHE A 493 8.71 1.07 -8.32
N PRO A 494 7.55 0.92 -9.00
CA PRO A 494 7.18 -0.33 -9.68
C PRO A 494 8.25 -0.84 -10.66
N TYR A 495 8.93 0.06 -11.38
CA TYR A 495 10.02 -0.29 -12.31
C TYR A 495 11.28 -0.81 -11.60
N TYR A 496 11.57 -0.33 -10.38
CA TYR A 496 12.74 -0.77 -9.61
C TYR A 496 12.53 -2.15 -8.96
N ILE A 497 11.35 -2.35 -8.35
CA ILE A 497 11.08 -3.54 -7.52
C ILE A 497 10.31 -4.65 -8.24
N GLY A 498 9.35 -4.31 -9.12
CA GLY A 498 8.47 -5.27 -9.79
C GLY A 498 9.22 -6.29 -10.66
N PRO A 499 10.05 -5.86 -11.62
CA PRO A 499 10.84 -6.75 -12.47
C PRO A 499 11.70 -7.75 -11.69
N ALA A 500 12.33 -7.26 -10.61
CA ALA A 500 13.18 -8.07 -9.75
C ALA A 500 12.36 -9.07 -8.90
N THR A 501 11.20 -8.64 -8.39
CA THR A 501 10.26 -9.47 -7.63
C THR A 501 9.68 -10.60 -8.49
N TRP A 502 9.19 -10.27 -9.69
CA TRP A 502 8.66 -11.29 -10.61
C TRP A 502 9.74 -12.29 -11.02
N ARG A 503 10.93 -11.84 -11.42
CA ARG A 503 12.03 -12.74 -11.78
C ARG A 503 12.45 -13.62 -10.60
N PHE A 504 12.51 -13.08 -9.38
CA PHE A 504 12.75 -13.87 -8.16
C PHE A 504 11.70 -14.97 -7.99
N MET A 505 10.41 -14.62 -7.91
CA MET A 505 9.34 -15.60 -7.68
C MET A 505 9.26 -16.67 -8.79
N HIS A 506 9.35 -16.30 -10.07
CA HIS A 506 9.31 -17.28 -11.17
C HIS A 506 10.55 -18.18 -11.17
N THR A 507 11.73 -17.67 -10.77
CA THR A 507 12.95 -18.49 -10.62
C THR A 507 12.87 -19.42 -9.41
N SER A 508 12.27 -18.96 -8.29
CA SER A 508 11.95 -19.80 -7.14
C SER A 508 11.05 -20.97 -7.53
N ALA A 509 10.03 -20.74 -8.36
CA ALA A 509 9.17 -21.79 -8.89
C ALA A 509 9.94 -22.79 -9.79
N GLU A 510 10.85 -22.30 -10.65
CA GLU A 510 11.69 -23.18 -11.47
C GLU A 510 12.65 -24.05 -10.64
N LEU A 511 13.21 -23.49 -9.57
CA LEU A 511 14.09 -24.21 -8.62
C LEU A 511 13.33 -25.26 -7.82
N ILE A 512 12.22 -24.88 -7.18
CA ILE A 512 11.35 -25.80 -6.42
C ILE A 512 10.84 -26.93 -7.32
N ALA A 513 10.46 -26.60 -8.57
CA ALA A 513 10.01 -27.60 -9.54
C ALA A 513 11.12 -28.50 -10.13
N ALA A 514 12.39 -28.26 -9.78
CA ALA A 514 13.53 -29.13 -10.09
C ALA A 514 13.97 -30.00 -8.89
N GLN A 515 13.48 -29.71 -7.68
CA GLN A 515 13.80 -30.49 -6.46
C GLN A 515 13.18 -31.90 -6.46
N PRO A 516 13.77 -32.86 -5.74
CA PRO A 516 13.15 -34.15 -5.41
C PRO A 516 11.75 -34.00 -4.79
N ALA A 517 10.86 -34.95 -5.05
CA ALA A 517 9.45 -34.85 -4.67
C ALA A 517 9.16 -34.77 -3.16
N GLU A 518 10.12 -35.17 -2.32
CA GLU A 518 10.02 -35.06 -0.85
C GLU A 518 10.37 -33.64 -0.38
N GLU A 519 11.48 -33.08 -0.88
CA GLU A 519 11.93 -31.70 -0.63
C GLU A 519 10.97 -30.67 -1.23
N GLN A 520 10.53 -30.87 -2.48
CA GLN A 520 9.66 -29.97 -3.23
C GLN A 520 8.39 -29.60 -2.47
N ARG A 521 7.79 -30.52 -1.69
CA ARG A 521 6.59 -30.22 -0.91
C ARG A 521 6.88 -29.25 0.23
N ALA A 522 7.97 -29.46 0.97
CA ALA A 522 8.38 -28.55 2.03
C ALA A 522 8.66 -27.15 1.45
N SER A 523 9.37 -27.07 0.33
CA SER A 523 9.66 -25.79 -0.34
C SER A 523 8.42 -25.10 -0.92
N VAL A 524 7.40 -25.85 -1.36
CA VAL A 524 6.08 -25.31 -1.73
C VAL A 524 5.38 -24.69 -0.52
N ASP A 525 5.37 -25.35 0.64
CA ASP A 525 4.71 -24.82 1.84
C ASP A 525 5.48 -23.62 2.42
N VAL A 526 6.82 -23.61 2.34
CA VAL A 526 7.66 -22.42 2.61
C VAL A 526 7.35 -21.29 1.64
N PHE A 527 7.18 -21.56 0.34
CA PHE A 527 6.77 -20.54 -0.63
C PHE A 527 5.39 -19.94 -0.29
N LYS A 528 4.41 -20.74 0.16
CA LYS A 528 3.10 -20.23 0.61
C LYS A 528 3.25 -19.28 1.80
N ALA A 529 4.06 -19.65 2.80
CA ALA A 529 4.33 -18.80 3.95
C ALA A 529 4.97 -17.47 3.53
N PHE A 530 5.97 -17.52 2.64
CA PHE A 530 6.56 -16.32 2.03
C PHE A 530 5.53 -15.49 1.27
N PHE A 531 4.69 -16.09 0.43
CA PHE A 531 3.75 -15.33 -0.40
C PHE A 531 2.65 -14.65 0.43
N SER A 532 2.15 -15.32 1.49
CA SER A 532 1.20 -14.70 2.43
C SER A 532 1.82 -13.52 3.18
N ALA A 533 3.09 -13.59 3.58
CA ALA A 533 3.80 -12.46 4.19
C ALA A 533 4.20 -11.37 3.17
N LEU A 534 4.46 -11.75 1.90
CA LEU A 534 4.68 -10.80 0.81
C LEU A 534 3.42 -9.97 0.55
N ALA A 535 2.23 -10.57 0.63
CA ALA A 535 0.97 -9.83 0.52
C ALA A 535 0.81 -8.77 1.62
N THR A 536 1.29 -9.02 2.85
CA THR A 536 1.30 -8.03 3.93
C THR A 536 2.51 -7.09 3.92
N MET A 537 3.58 -7.34 3.16
CA MET A 537 4.80 -6.50 3.17
C MET A 537 5.30 -5.96 1.82
N TYR A 538 4.57 -6.17 0.71
CA TYR A 538 5.06 -5.75 -0.61
C TYR A 538 5.36 -4.23 -0.68
N PRO A 539 6.60 -3.79 -1.00
CA PRO A 539 7.02 -2.40 -0.74
C PRO A 539 6.42 -1.30 -1.64
N CYS A 540 5.78 -1.66 -2.74
CA CYS A 540 5.02 -0.71 -3.57
C CYS A 540 3.63 -0.52 -2.96
N PRO A 541 3.29 0.66 -2.39
CA PRO A 541 2.05 0.85 -1.62
C PRO A 541 0.79 0.71 -2.49
N TYR A 542 0.80 1.24 -3.72
CA TYR A 542 -0.28 1.06 -4.70
C TYR A 542 -0.46 -0.40 -5.11
N CYS A 543 0.65 -1.11 -5.31
CA CYS A 543 0.64 -2.51 -5.72
C CYS A 543 0.16 -3.43 -4.59
N ARG A 544 0.49 -3.11 -3.32
CA ARG A 544 -0.01 -3.83 -2.14
C ARG A 544 -1.51 -3.60 -1.93
N PHE A 545 -1.98 -2.36 -2.08
CA PHE A 545 -3.41 -2.05 -2.09
C PHE A 545 -4.14 -2.84 -3.18
N HIS A 546 -3.68 -2.72 -4.43
CA HIS A 546 -4.25 -3.41 -5.59
C HIS A 546 -4.30 -4.93 -5.42
N LEU A 547 -3.21 -5.54 -4.96
CA LEU A 547 -3.13 -6.97 -4.69
C LEU A 547 -4.19 -7.44 -3.68
N ASN A 548 -4.30 -6.77 -2.53
CA ASN A 548 -5.16 -7.20 -1.43
C ASN A 548 -6.64 -6.81 -1.62
N ARG A 549 -6.92 -5.68 -2.27
CA ARG A 549 -8.28 -5.16 -2.50
C ARG A 549 -8.94 -5.77 -3.73
N TYR A 550 -8.20 -5.97 -4.83
CA TYR A 550 -8.77 -6.35 -6.13
C TYR A 550 -8.31 -7.73 -6.59
N VAL A 551 -6.99 -7.95 -6.72
CA VAL A 551 -6.43 -9.13 -7.39
C VAL A 551 -6.76 -10.41 -6.61
N VAL A 552 -6.44 -10.45 -5.32
CA VAL A 552 -6.78 -11.58 -4.44
C VAL A 552 -8.27 -11.90 -4.47
N ARG A 553 -9.12 -10.85 -4.38
CA ARG A 553 -10.58 -10.96 -4.24
C ARG A 553 -11.34 -11.02 -5.57
N ASN A 554 -10.65 -11.19 -6.71
CA ASN A 554 -11.25 -11.24 -8.05
C ASN A 554 -12.06 -9.97 -8.49
N ARG A 555 -11.89 -8.78 -7.88
CA ARG A 555 -12.83 -7.65 -8.11
C ARG A 555 -12.89 -7.11 -9.54
N GLU A 556 -11.81 -7.14 -10.32
CA GLU A 556 -11.81 -6.65 -11.72
C GLU A 556 -12.19 -7.77 -12.72
N VAL A 557 -13.37 -8.36 -12.53
CA VAL A 557 -13.90 -9.49 -13.34
C VAL A 557 -13.93 -9.20 -14.86
N SER A 558 -14.04 -7.92 -15.24
CA SER A 558 -13.98 -7.46 -16.63
C SER A 558 -12.59 -7.61 -17.27
N MET A 559 -11.52 -7.55 -16.48
CA MET A 559 -10.14 -7.52 -16.95
C MET A 559 -9.44 -8.89 -16.83
N TYR A 560 -9.68 -9.59 -15.72
CA TYR A 560 -8.90 -10.77 -15.33
C TYR A 560 -9.11 -12.00 -16.25
N PRO A 561 -8.07 -12.84 -16.45
CA PRO A 561 -8.20 -14.13 -17.13
C PRO A 561 -9.08 -15.12 -16.35
N ILE A 562 -9.91 -15.90 -17.05
CA ILE A 562 -10.84 -16.86 -16.43
C ILE A 562 -10.10 -17.97 -15.65
N GLU A 563 -8.90 -18.34 -16.09
CA GLU A 563 -8.03 -19.31 -15.42
C GLU A 563 -7.50 -18.84 -14.06
N TYR A 564 -7.57 -17.53 -13.77
CA TYR A 564 -7.31 -16.94 -12.45
C TYR A 564 -8.59 -16.61 -11.68
N LEU A 565 -9.65 -16.14 -12.35
CA LEU A 565 -10.96 -15.92 -11.72
C LEU A 565 -11.49 -17.21 -11.07
N LEU A 566 -11.39 -18.35 -11.77
CA LEU A 566 -11.80 -19.65 -11.26
C LEU A 566 -10.74 -20.34 -10.37
N LEU A 567 -9.53 -19.78 -10.23
CA LEU A 567 -8.51 -20.31 -9.33
C LEU A 567 -8.99 -20.13 -7.88
N GLY A 568 -9.07 -21.25 -7.16
CA GLY A 568 -9.61 -21.33 -5.79
C GLY A 568 -11.14 -21.48 -5.71
N SER A 569 -11.88 -21.30 -6.81
CA SER A 569 -13.35 -21.24 -6.81
C SER A 569 -13.99 -22.56 -7.25
N ASP A 570 -14.18 -23.49 -6.32
CA ASP A 570 -14.75 -24.83 -6.62
C ASP A 570 -16.30 -24.86 -6.77
N GLN A 571 -16.99 -23.73 -6.60
CA GLN A 571 -18.46 -23.61 -6.73
C GLN A 571 -18.85 -22.30 -7.41
N ALA A 572 -19.99 -22.27 -8.11
CA ALA A 572 -20.60 -21.02 -8.60
C ALA A 572 -20.96 -20.06 -7.45
N SER A 573 -20.72 -18.76 -7.67
CA SER A 573 -21.06 -17.67 -6.75
C SER A 573 -21.29 -16.38 -7.55
N SER A 574 -22.26 -15.57 -7.13
CA SER A 574 -22.69 -14.35 -7.83
C SER A 574 -21.63 -13.23 -7.85
N ASN A 575 -20.63 -13.28 -6.96
CA ASN A 575 -19.57 -12.27 -6.84
C ASN A 575 -18.16 -12.74 -7.26
N LEU A 576 -17.98 -14.04 -7.56
CA LEU A 576 -16.67 -14.68 -7.77
C LEU A 576 -15.62 -14.44 -6.66
N GLU A 577 -15.99 -14.04 -5.43
CA GLU A 577 -14.98 -13.76 -4.39
C GLU A 577 -14.29 -15.05 -3.92
N VAL A 578 -12.97 -14.97 -3.73
CA VAL A 578 -12.08 -16.08 -3.36
C VAL A 578 -10.99 -15.50 -2.43
N SER A 579 -10.55 -16.23 -1.41
CA SER A 579 -9.45 -15.76 -0.55
C SER A 579 -8.07 -16.06 -1.14
N LEU A 580 -7.03 -15.41 -0.60
CA LEU A 580 -5.65 -15.75 -0.95
C LEU A 580 -5.32 -17.21 -0.58
N GLN A 581 -5.87 -17.72 0.54
CA GLN A 581 -5.63 -19.09 0.97
C GLN A 581 -6.22 -20.10 -0.02
N ASP A 582 -7.46 -19.90 -0.49
CA ASP A 582 -8.09 -20.81 -1.47
C ASP A 582 -7.30 -20.86 -2.79
N LYS A 583 -6.66 -19.75 -3.20
CA LYS A 583 -5.78 -19.69 -4.38
C LYS A 583 -4.44 -20.39 -4.12
N LEU A 584 -3.86 -20.24 -2.93
CA LEU A 584 -2.60 -20.90 -2.53
C LEU A 584 -2.77 -22.41 -2.28
N ASP A 585 -3.94 -22.87 -1.83
CA ASP A 585 -4.22 -24.30 -1.59
C ASP A 585 -4.31 -25.12 -2.89
N LYS A 586 -4.47 -24.46 -4.04
CA LYS A 586 -4.31 -25.09 -5.37
C LYS A 586 -2.85 -25.26 -5.79
N VAL A 587 -1.89 -24.74 -5.02
CA VAL A 587 -0.45 -25.00 -5.19
C VAL A 587 -0.06 -26.22 -4.35
N ILE A 588 0.25 -27.31 -5.04
CA ILE A 588 0.51 -28.64 -4.44
C ILE A 588 1.86 -29.25 -4.83
N ASP A 589 2.50 -28.69 -5.86
CA ASP A 589 3.76 -29.13 -6.44
C ASP A 589 4.44 -27.97 -7.20
N GLY A 590 5.62 -28.21 -7.77
CA GLY A 590 6.35 -27.18 -8.53
C GLY A 590 5.68 -26.74 -9.83
N ASN A 591 4.81 -27.55 -10.44
CA ASN A 591 4.15 -27.20 -11.70
C ASN A 591 2.91 -26.33 -11.46
N SER A 592 2.10 -26.66 -10.46
CA SER A 592 1.03 -25.80 -9.96
C SER A 592 1.58 -24.48 -9.42
N LEU A 593 2.79 -24.45 -8.83
CA LEU A 593 3.48 -23.21 -8.45
C LEU A 593 3.89 -22.34 -9.66
N ARG A 594 4.53 -22.93 -10.68
CA ARG A 594 4.80 -22.26 -11.97
C ARG A 594 3.54 -21.64 -12.56
N LEU A 595 2.45 -22.40 -12.58
CA LEU A 595 1.16 -21.98 -13.16
C LEU A 595 0.45 -20.92 -12.30
N PHE A 596 0.51 -21.00 -10.98
CA PHE A 596 -0.01 -19.98 -10.06
C PHE A 596 0.64 -18.62 -10.33
N LEU A 597 1.97 -18.56 -10.37
CA LEU A 597 2.69 -17.32 -10.65
C LEU A 597 2.46 -16.80 -12.06
N TRP A 598 2.36 -17.69 -13.05
CA TRP A 598 2.05 -17.31 -14.44
C TRP A 598 0.65 -16.70 -14.56
N LYS A 599 -0.38 -17.32 -13.96
CA LYS A 599 -1.74 -16.79 -13.90
C LYS A 599 -1.79 -15.45 -13.18
N LEU A 600 -1.15 -15.34 -12.00
CA LEU A 600 -1.10 -14.11 -11.21
C LEU A 600 -0.40 -12.98 -11.99
N HIS A 601 0.73 -13.26 -12.64
CA HIS A 601 1.48 -12.25 -13.40
C HIS A 601 0.68 -11.77 -14.62
N ASN A 602 0.00 -12.67 -15.35
CA ASN A 602 -0.94 -12.29 -16.42
C ASN A 602 -2.14 -11.48 -15.88
N THR A 603 -2.66 -11.82 -14.70
CA THR A 603 -3.78 -11.12 -14.07
C THR A 603 -3.41 -9.68 -13.70
N VAL A 604 -2.27 -9.49 -13.02
CA VAL A 604 -1.73 -8.15 -12.74
C VAL A 604 -1.47 -7.39 -14.05
N SER A 605 -0.85 -8.05 -15.04
CA SER A 605 -0.60 -7.46 -16.38
C SER A 605 -1.87 -7.05 -17.13
N SER A 606 -3.00 -7.74 -16.88
CA SER A 606 -4.29 -7.46 -17.53
C SER A 606 -5.04 -6.26 -16.93
N SER A 607 -4.75 -5.90 -15.68
CA SER A 607 -5.36 -4.79 -14.95
C SER A 607 -4.50 -3.51 -14.97
N ILE A 608 -3.17 -3.62 -14.90
CA ILE A 608 -2.26 -2.46 -15.09
C ILE A 608 -2.24 -1.94 -16.54
N ALA A 609 -3.13 -2.46 -17.40
CA ALA A 609 -3.50 -1.94 -18.71
C ALA A 609 -4.26 -0.61 -18.56
N ARG A 610 -3.52 0.42 -18.11
CA ARG A 610 -3.95 1.78 -17.78
C ARG A 610 -5.00 2.35 -18.72
N SER A 611 -6.00 3.00 -18.13
CA SER A 611 -7.19 3.54 -18.79
C SER A 611 -7.12 5.06 -19.03
N GLU A 612 -6.09 5.75 -18.53
CA GLU A 612 -6.03 7.22 -18.65
C GLU A 612 -5.86 7.69 -20.09
N ASP A 613 -6.62 8.71 -20.51
CA ASP A 613 -6.58 9.29 -21.87
C ASP A 613 -5.16 9.63 -22.34
N TRP A 614 -4.30 10.12 -21.45
CA TRP A 614 -2.91 10.48 -21.78
C TRP A 614 -2.04 9.26 -22.10
N TYR A 615 -2.33 8.11 -21.48
CA TYR A 615 -1.66 6.85 -21.80
C TYR A 615 -2.08 6.40 -23.20
N HIS A 616 -3.39 6.51 -23.51
CA HIS A 616 -4.03 6.18 -24.79
C HIS A 616 -3.81 7.18 -25.95
N GLN A 617 -2.93 8.18 -25.81
CA GLN A 617 -2.72 9.19 -26.86
C GLN A 617 -2.03 8.69 -28.14
N ASP A 618 -1.39 7.52 -28.12
CA ASP A 618 -0.84 6.90 -29.34
C ASP A 618 -1.86 5.96 -29.98
N SER A 619 -2.54 6.47 -31.00
CA SER A 619 -3.52 5.72 -31.79
C SER A 619 -2.99 4.46 -32.51
N GLY A 620 -1.67 4.22 -32.52
CA GLY A 620 -1.05 3.00 -33.02
C GLY A 620 -0.60 2.00 -31.96
N ALA A 621 -0.61 2.36 -30.67
CA ALA A 621 -0.04 1.54 -29.61
C ALA A 621 -0.98 0.42 -29.13
N TYR A 622 -0.51 -0.82 -29.22
CA TYR A 622 -1.17 -1.97 -28.59
C TYR A 622 -0.82 -2.02 -27.11
N TYR A 623 -1.58 -1.28 -26.30
CA TYR A 623 -1.39 -1.16 -24.85
C TYR A 623 -1.48 -2.51 -24.13
N THR A 624 -0.31 -3.02 -23.71
CA THR A 624 -0.10 -4.27 -22.97
C THR A 624 -0.80 -5.48 -23.60
N SER A 625 -0.03 -6.38 -24.20
CA SER A 625 -0.53 -7.73 -24.47
C SER A 625 -0.97 -8.38 -23.15
N ARG A 626 -2.28 -8.43 -22.89
CA ARG A 626 -2.90 -8.84 -21.61
C ARG A 626 -2.63 -10.29 -21.18
N TYR A 627 -1.78 -10.99 -21.93
CA TYR A 627 -1.50 -12.40 -21.83
C TYR A 627 -0.08 -12.66 -22.36
N TRP A 628 0.80 -13.18 -21.50
CA TRP A 628 2.15 -13.64 -21.85
C TRP A 628 2.16 -15.18 -21.92
N PRO A 629 2.83 -15.80 -22.93
CA PRO A 629 3.58 -15.17 -24.02
C PRO A 629 2.67 -14.57 -25.11
N SER A 630 3.15 -13.51 -25.75
CA SER A 630 2.45 -12.75 -26.79
C SER A 630 3.15 -12.85 -28.14
N LEU A 631 2.39 -13.05 -29.22
CA LEU A 631 2.94 -13.03 -30.58
C LEU A 631 3.20 -11.59 -31.05
N ASP A 632 2.29 -10.66 -30.72
CA ASP A 632 2.37 -9.27 -31.17
C ASP A 632 3.56 -8.54 -30.53
N SER A 633 3.87 -8.85 -29.27
CA SER A 633 5.01 -8.27 -28.54
C SER A 633 6.36 -8.83 -29.02
N GLU A 634 6.40 -10.11 -29.43
CA GLU A 634 7.57 -10.72 -30.07
C GLU A 634 7.80 -10.14 -31.48
N LEU A 635 6.72 -9.90 -32.25
CA LEU A 635 6.77 -9.26 -33.57
C LEU A 635 7.19 -7.80 -33.48
N GLU A 636 6.64 -7.02 -32.54
CA GLU A 636 7.04 -5.62 -32.32
C GLU A 636 8.51 -5.53 -31.88
N ARG A 637 8.92 -6.36 -30.91
CA ARG A 637 10.32 -6.43 -30.51
C ARG A 637 11.22 -6.76 -31.71
N ALA A 638 10.84 -7.70 -32.56
CA ALA A 638 11.61 -8.01 -33.76
C ALA A 638 11.65 -6.82 -34.73
N HIS A 639 10.56 -6.10 -34.92
CA HIS A 639 10.49 -4.90 -35.75
C HIS A 639 11.39 -3.76 -35.20
N THR A 640 11.14 -3.32 -33.97
CA THR A 640 11.84 -2.20 -33.34
C THR A 640 13.35 -2.47 -33.14
N LEU A 641 13.75 -3.71 -32.84
CA LEU A 641 15.18 -4.09 -32.75
C LEU A 641 15.82 -4.43 -34.11
N GLY A 642 15.06 -4.42 -35.21
CA GLY A 642 15.54 -4.76 -36.56
C GLY A 642 16.09 -6.18 -36.63
N ILE A 643 15.31 -7.17 -36.19
CA ILE A 643 15.60 -8.60 -36.21
C ILE A 643 14.77 -9.23 -37.33
N ASP A 644 15.39 -9.46 -38.49
CA ASP A 644 14.70 -9.91 -39.71
C ASP A 644 14.17 -11.36 -39.64
N LEU A 645 14.55 -12.13 -38.61
CA LEU A 645 14.25 -13.56 -38.48
C LEU A 645 13.94 -13.95 -37.03
N ILE A 646 12.68 -14.33 -36.76
CA ILE A 646 12.26 -15.00 -35.52
C ILE A 646 12.38 -16.52 -35.71
N GLN A 647 12.83 -17.25 -34.69
CA GLN A 647 12.93 -18.71 -34.77
C GLN A 647 11.54 -19.36 -34.92
N ARG A 648 11.36 -20.20 -35.96
CA ARG A 648 10.11 -20.92 -36.24
C ARG A 648 9.56 -21.68 -35.02
N ASP A 649 10.44 -22.26 -34.21
CA ASP A 649 10.06 -22.99 -33.00
C ASP A 649 9.42 -22.06 -31.95
N ARG A 650 10.04 -20.90 -31.66
CA ARG A 650 9.47 -19.89 -30.74
C ARG A 650 8.10 -19.43 -31.22
N VAL A 651 7.93 -19.10 -32.51
CA VAL A 651 6.62 -18.75 -33.09
C VAL A 651 5.59 -19.90 -32.95
N GLN A 652 5.99 -21.13 -33.26
CA GLN A 652 5.11 -22.31 -33.17
C GLN A 652 4.67 -22.59 -31.72
N ARG A 653 5.54 -22.38 -30.73
CA ARG A 653 5.24 -22.54 -29.30
C ARG A 653 4.35 -21.42 -28.78
N ILE A 654 4.58 -20.15 -29.17
CA ILE A 654 3.66 -19.03 -28.84
C ILE A 654 2.27 -19.32 -29.40
N TYR A 655 2.17 -19.68 -30.69
CA TYR A 655 0.91 -20.01 -31.33
C TYR A 655 0.20 -21.20 -30.65
N GLY A 656 0.94 -22.19 -30.16
CA GLY A 656 0.39 -23.31 -29.37
C GLY A 656 -0.36 -22.83 -28.13
N VAL A 657 0.25 -21.93 -27.34
CA VAL A 657 -0.38 -21.37 -26.13
C VAL A 657 -1.56 -20.46 -26.49
N VAL A 658 -1.35 -19.51 -27.41
CA VAL A 658 -2.37 -18.51 -27.82
C VAL A 658 -3.61 -19.19 -28.40
N LYS A 659 -3.45 -20.30 -29.16
CA LYS A 659 -4.57 -21.09 -29.68
C LYS A 659 -5.44 -21.68 -28.57
N SER A 660 -4.85 -22.21 -27.50
CA SER A 660 -5.62 -22.70 -26.35
C SER A 660 -6.29 -21.54 -25.60
N ALA A 661 -5.57 -20.42 -25.41
CA ALA A 661 -6.07 -19.23 -24.71
C ALA A 661 -7.28 -18.59 -25.40
N ALA A 662 -7.35 -18.65 -26.74
CA ALA A 662 -8.49 -18.13 -27.51
C ALA A 662 -9.83 -18.82 -27.20
N HIS A 663 -9.83 -20.03 -26.62
CA HIS A 663 -11.07 -20.64 -26.11
C HIS A 663 -11.47 -20.06 -24.75
N LEU A 664 -10.51 -19.65 -23.93
CA LEU A 664 -10.76 -19.06 -22.61
C LEU A 664 -11.37 -17.66 -22.68
N SER A 665 -11.01 -16.84 -23.68
CA SER A 665 -11.65 -15.53 -23.86
C SER A 665 -13.15 -15.64 -24.13
N VAL A 666 -13.59 -16.60 -24.95
CA VAL A 666 -15.02 -16.84 -25.20
C VAL A 666 -15.74 -17.29 -23.92
N LEU A 667 -15.12 -18.15 -23.11
CA LEU A 667 -15.70 -18.60 -21.84
C LEU A 667 -15.72 -17.48 -20.77
N ARG A 668 -14.74 -16.57 -20.77
CA ARG A 668 -14.76 -15.36 -19.94
C ARG A 668 -15.92 -14.46 -20.33
N ASP A 669 -16.15 -14.25 -21.62
CA ASP A 669 -17.21 -13.38 -22.12
C ASP A 669 -18.60 -14.00 -21.85
N GLU A 670 -18.75 -15.33 -22.00
CA GLU A 670 -19.92 -16.06 -21.50
C GLU A 670 -20.11 -15.88 -19.97
N LEU A 671 -19.04 -15.97 -19.18
CA LEU A 671 -19.09 -15.85 -17.71
C LEU A 671 -19.50 -14.45 -17.26
N GLN A 672 -18.96 -13.41 -17.90
CA GLN A 672 -19.31 -12.01 -17.63
C GLN A 672 -20.80 -11.75 -17.89
N VAL A 673 -21.35 -12.24 -19.02
CA VAL A 673 -22.80 -12.14 -19.29
C VAL A 673 -23.61 -12.92 -18.24
N SER A 674 -23.15 -14.10 -17.84
CA SER A 674 -23.82 -14.94 -16.84
C SER A 674 -23.85 -14.33 -15.43
N LEU A 675 -22.87 -13.49 -15.08
CA LEU A 675 -22.82 -12.76 -13.82
C LEU A 675 -23.73 -11.52 -13.84
N HIS A 676 -23.73 -10.74 -14.93
CA HIS A 676 -24.65 -9.60 -15.10
C HIS A 676 -26.13 -10.03 -15.11
N ALA A 677 -26.43 -11.30 -15.38
CA ALA A 677 -27.77 -11.88 -15.37
C ALA A 677 -28.11 -12.66 -14.07
N ASP A 678 -27.15 -12.81 -13.14
CA ASP A 678 -27.21 -13.71 -11.98
C ASP A 678 -27.63 -15.17 -12.32
N ASP A 679 -27.29 -15.63 -13.54
CA ASP A 679 -27.64 -16.97 -14.01
C ASP A 679 -26.63 -18.00 -13.47
N MET A 680 -26.89 -18.43 -12.23
CA MET A 680 -26.11 -19.44 -11.52
C MET A 680 -26.06 -20.80 -12.24
N GLN A 681 -27.04 -21.14 -13.10
CA GLN A 681 -27.02 -22.41 -13.86
C GLN A 681 -26.05 -22.30 -15.05
N GLN A 682 -26.12 -21.20 -15.78
CA GLN A 682 -25.20 -20.93 -16.88
C GLN A 682 -23.76 -20.72 -16.36
N GLN A 683 -23.56 -20.09 -15.19
CA GLN A 683 -22.24 -20.00 -14.53
C GLN A 683 -21.62 -21.39 -14.29
N GLU A 684 -22.39 -22.34 -13.75
CA GLU A 684 -21.91 -23.71 -13.47
C GLU A 684 -21.61 -24.51 -14.76
N VAL A 685 -22.42 -24.30 -15.81
CA VAL A 685 -22.15 -24.84 -17.16
C VAL A 685 -20.84 -24.26 -17.72
N ILE A 686 -20.60 -22.96 -17.57
CA ILE A 686 -19.37 -22.31 -18.04
C ILE A 686 -18.15 -22.79 -17.25
N ARG A 687 -18.25 -22.91 -15.92
CA ARG A 687 -17.20 -23.49 -15.05
C ARG A 687 -16.85 -24.91 -15.50
N THR A 688 -17.86 -25.74 -15.75
CA THR A 688 -17.68 -27.12 -16.27
C THR A 688 -16.95 -27.15 -17.62
N LYS A 689 -17.27 -26.24 -18.56
CA LYS A 689 -16.51 -26.08 -19.81
C LYS A 689 -15.07 -25.61 -19.55
N ALA A 690 -14.90 -24.66 -18.64
CA ALA A 690 -13.65 -23.97 -18.39
C ALA A 690 -12.57 -24.91 -17.82
N VAL A 691 -12.90 -25.87 -16.94
CA VAL A 691 -11.93 -26.85 -16.40
C VAL A 691 -11.11 -27.52 -17.52
N GLY A 692 -11.77 -28.02 -18.56
CA GLY A 692 -11.08 -28.68 -19.68
C GLY A 692 -10.28 -27.73 -20.58
N ALA A 693 -10.74 -26.48 -20.73
CA ALA A 693 -10.04 -25.47 -21.52
C ALA A 693 -8.83 -24.87 -20.78
N ILE A 694 -8.93 -24.71 -19.46
CA ILE A 694 -7.85 -24.24 -18.58
C ILE A 694 -6.71 -25.26 -18.58
N GLY A 695 -7.00 -26.55 -18.36
CA GLY A 695 -5.98 -27.60 -18.43
C GLY A 695 -5.25 -27.65 -19.78
N ALA A 696 -5.99 -27.44 -20.89
CA ALA A 696 -5.40 -27.37 -22.24
C ALA A 696 -4.56 -26.11 -22.52
N VAL A 697 -4.70 -25.05 -21.70
CA VAL A 697 -3.80 -23.88 -21.67
C VAL A 697 -2.59 -24.17 -20.79
N GLU A 698 -2.80 -24.71 -19.59
CA GLU A 698 -1.75 -25.04 -18.62
C GLU A 698 -0.74 -26.05 -19.21
N ASP A 699 -1.22 -27.11 -19.85
CA ASP A 699 -0.42 -28.06 -20.63
C ASP A 699 0.40 -27.35 -21.72
N ALA A 700 -0.21 -26.43 -22.46
CA ALA A 700 0.47 -25.70 -23.53
C ALA A 700 1.55 -24.77 -22.98
N VAL A 701 1.30 -24.08 -21.85
CA VAL A 701 2.29 -23.23 -21.16
C VAL A 701 3.48 -24.06 -20.69
N LEU A 702 3.26 -25.19 -20.03
CA LEU A 702 4.34 -26.08 -19.57
C LEU A 702 5.13 -26.66 -20.76
N GLN A 703 4.45 -27.17 -21.79
CA GLN A 703 5.08 -27.74 -23.00
C GLN A 703 5.84 -26.69 -23.82
N SER A 704 5.43 -25.42 -23.80
CA SER A 704 6.12 -24.32 -24.48
C SER A 704 7.52 -24.03 -23.92
N ARG A 705 7.77 -24.44 -22.67
CA ARG A 705 8.96 -24.14 -21.86
C ARG A 705 9.31 -22.66 -21.73
N PHE A 706 8.41 -21.71 -21.98
CA PHE A 706 8.77 -20.27 -21.88
C PHE A 706 9.14 -19.84 -20.46
N LEU A 707 8.40 -20.29 -19.44
CA LEU A 707 8.76 -20.05 -18.04
C LEU A 707 10.18 -20.56 -17.75
N HIS A 708 10.44 -21.81 -18.11
CA HIS A 708 11.75 -22.44 -17.92
C HIS A 708 12.88 -21.78 -18.72
N GLU A 709 12.68 -21.43 -19.99
CA GLU A 709 13.73 -20.79 -20.78
C GLU A 709 14.17 -19.44 -20.19
N ASN A 710 13.20 -18.64 -19.72
CA ASN A 710 13.45 -17.27 -19.28
C ASN A 710 13.81 -17.17 -17.78
N TYR A 711 13.25 -18.04 -16.92
CA TYR A 711 13.38 -17.97 -15.45
C TYR A 711 14.16 -19.12 -14.80
N ARG A 712 14.63 -20.15 -15.53
CA ARG A 712 15.50 -21.17 -14.91
C ARG A 712 16.72 -20.52 -14.27
N TYR A 713 17.07 -20.97 -13.07
CA TYR A 713 18.35 -20.62 -12.45
C TYR A 713 19.52 -21.14 -13.31
N ASN A 714 20.55 -20.31 -13.46
CA ASN A 714 21.79 -20.67 -14.16
C ASN A 714 22.99 -20.13 -13.36
N PRO A 715 23.69 -20.96 -12.57
CA PRO A 715 24.78 -20.48 -11.70
C PRO A 715 25.96 -19.90 -12.49
N ASP A 716 26.19 -20.39 -13.71
CA ASP A 716 27.26 -19.91 -14.60
C ASP A 716 26.91 -18.59 -15.33
N LEU A 717 25.69 -18.06 -15.17
CA LEU A 717 25.25 -16.84 -15.85
C LEU A 717 25.78 -15.58 -15.16
N GLN A 718 26.85 -15.01 -15.71
CA GLN A 718 27.29 -13.66 -15.39
C GLN A 718 26.41 -12.63 -16.11
N LEU A 719 26.01 -11.56 -15.42
CA LEU A 719 25.32 -10.43 -16.05
C LEU A 719 26.31 -9.58 -16.85
N GLU A 720 25.99 -9.34 -18.12
CA GLU A 720 26.71 -8.34 -18.92
C GLU A 720 26.63 -6.95 -18.25
N PRO A 721 27.66 -6.09 -18.40
CA PRO A 721 27.60 -4.70 -17.97
C PRO A 721 26.34 -4.02 -18.52
N PRO A 722 25.60 -3.25 -17.69
CA PRO A 722 24.34 -2.67 -18.11
C PRO A 722 24.54 -1.67 -19.24
N HIS A 723 23.77 -1.86 -20.29
CA HIS A 723 23.73 -1.03 -21.49
C HIS A 723 22.33 -1.09 -22.09
N PHE A 724 22.01 -0.15 -22.98
CA PHE A 724 20.79 -0.18 -23.78
C PHE A 724 20.97 0.64 -25.06
N SER A 725 20.36 0.20 -26.15
CA SER A 725 20.05 1.10 -27.27
C SER A 725 18.80 1.92 -26.95
N PRO A 726 18.65 3.10 -27.54
CA PRO A 726 17.35 3.74 -27.65
C PRO A 726 16.38 3.13 -28.66
N ALA A 727 16.73 2.02 -29.32
CA ALA A 727 15.68 1.15 -29.87
C ALA A 727 15.02 0.37 -28.71
N GLU A 728 15.81 -0.12 -27.75
CA GLU A 728 15.32 -0.75 -26.52
C GLU A 728 14.72 0.28 -25.55
N GLU A 729 15.19 1.53 -25.49
CA GLU A 729 14.56 2.61 -24.71
C GLU A 729 13.19 2.99 -25.27
N VAL A 730 13.06 3.17 -26.59
CA VAL A 730 11.77 3.44 -27.24
C VAL A 730 10.83 2.24 -27.06
N LEU A 731 11.33 1.01 -27.22
CA LEU A 731 10.54 -0.19 -26.96
C LEU A 731 10.09 -0.27 -25.49
N ALA A 732 10.98 -0.05 -24.53
CA ALA A 732 10.69 -0.11 -23.09
C ALA A 732 9.73 0.98 -22.59
N ARG A 733 9.67 2.11 -23.32
CA ARG A 733 8.71 3.20 -23.12
C ARG A 733 7.40 3.01 -23.91
N SER A 734 7.29 2.01 -24.79
CA SER A 734 6.05 1.64 -25.47
C SER A 734 5.13 0.80 -24.58
N GLY A 735 3.85 0.74 -24.94
CA GLY A 735 2.89 -0.19 -24.32
C GLY A 735 3.14 -1.68 -24.61
N GLN A 736 4.08 -2.01 -25.51
CA GLN A 736 4.33 -3.37 -26.01
C GLN A 736 5.55 -4.05 -25.37
N PHE A 737 6.24 -3.39 -24.41
CA PHE A 737 7.40 -3.98 -23.74
C PHE A 737 7.04 -5.14 -22.82
N THR A 738 7.48 -6.35 -23.19
CA THR A 738 7.50 -7.52 -22.32
C THR A 738 8.93 -7.82 -21.88
N GLU A 739 9.11 -8.14 -20.60
CA GLU A 739 10.39 -8.60 -20.08
C GLU A 739 10.67 -10.05 -20.51
N ASP A 740 11.92 -10.33 -20.88
CA ASP A 740 12.42 -11.59 -21.45
C ASP A 740 13.50 -12.16 -20.48
#